data_AF-A0A9Q1A838-F1
#
_entry.id   AF-A0A9Q1A838-F1
#
_cell.length_a   1.000
_cell.length_b   1.000
_cell.length_c   1.000
_cell.angle_alpha   90.00
_cell.angle_beta   90.00
_cell.angle_gamma   90.00
#
_symmetry.space_group_name_H-M   'P 1'
#
loop_
_entity.id
_entity.type
_entity.pdbx_description
1 polymer ?
#
loop_
_entity_poly.entity_id
_entity_poly.type
_entity_poly.pdbx_seq_one_letter_code
_entity_poly.pdbx_strand_id
1 'polypeptide(L)'
;MFSPFQIDIDVEQLVSLRQAQLSYRLSDELAEDLFRQHTRKLVEKNISAALDRLKSRTRTVQDVVKVVEELDKILAFNNKLISLKNHEDAASFACGVGPVSVSGGKYDSEREKDDLKLLYRAYVTDALSGGRMEEHKLAALNQLKNIFGLGKREAESITLDITSKVYRKRLAQGVSSGDLEFSDSKAAFLQNLCEELHFDPQKATKIHEEIYRQKLQQCAADGVLSEEDVKALTRLRVMLCIPQHTIDAAHSDICGSLFEKVVKDAIASGVDGYDADVKKAVRKAAHGLRLTRESAMSIAGKAARRIFLNFVKQARMAENRTEGAKALRKLIAFNSLVVTELVADIKGESSDTPPEEPSKVEDKKIEEEDKWDDEEWESLETLKKIRPSEEVAAKMGKPGQTEINLKNDLSERERADLYKTYLLYCLTGEVTRIPFGAQITTKKDDSEYLLLNQLGGILGLTVKEIVEVHRSLAEQAFRQQAEVILADGQLTKARIEQLNELQKQVGLPPEYAQKVIKNITTTKMAAALETAINRGRLNMKQIRELKEASIDFNSMISEKLRENLHKKTVDEIFSSGTGEFDEEEVYEKIPIDLNINAEKAKGVVHELARSRLSNSLIQAVALLRQRNQQGVVSTLNDLLACDKAVPSEPLTWEVPEELADLYTIYMKNNPAPEKLCRLQYLLGISDSTATALGETKDSVFSVGAEEEKFVF
;
A
#
# COMPACT_ATOMS: atom_id res chain seq x y z
N MET A 1 24.09 -74.45 37.39
CA MET A 1 25.32 -73.64 37.32
C MET A 1 25.60 -73.37 35.85
N PHE A 2 25.15 -72.22 35.34
CA PHE A 2 25.45 -71.76 33.98
C PHE A 2 26.10 -70.39 34.11
N SER A 3 27.34 -70.28 33.63
CA SER A 3 28.17 -69.07 33.71
C SER A 3 27.48 -67.84 33.09
N PRO A 4 27.79 -66.64 33.60
CA PRO A 4 27.29 -65.39 33.03
C PRO A 4 27.86 -65.20 31.61
N PHE A 5 26.99 -64.74 30.70
CA PHE A 5 27.24 -64.51 29.28
C PHE A 5 28.56 -63.77 29.01
N GLN A 6 29.60 -64.51 28.63
CA GLN A 6 30.83 -63.95 28.07
C GLN A 6 30.57 -63.56 26.62
N ILE A 7 30.62 -62.26 26.37
CA ILE A 7 30.65 -61.69 25.04
C ILE A 7 32.11 -61.77 24.55
N ASP A 8 32.61 -62.98 24.33
CA ASP A 8 33.97 -63.20 23.85
C ASP A 8 33.93 -63.82 22.46
N ILE A 9 34.04 -62.94 21.46
CA ILE A 9 34.49 -63.33 20.13
C ILE A 9 36.03 -63.32 20.17
N ASP A 10 36.64 -64.44 19.82
CA ASP A 10 38.09 -64.59 19.78
C ASP A 10 38.61 -64.74 18.33
N VAL A 11 39.87 -64.42 18.12
CA VAL A 11 40.55 -64.46 16.81
C VAL A 11 40.45 -65.85 16.20
N GLU A 12 40.69 -66.90 17.00
CA GLU A 12 40.60 -68.30 16.57
C GLU A 12 39.17 -68.70 16.14
N GLN A 13 38.16 -68.12 16.78
CA GLN A 13 36.76 -68.36 16.43
C GLN A 13 36.39 -67.68 15.10
N LEU A 14 36.93 -66.49 14.83
CA LEU A 14 36.69 -65.79 13.55
C LEU A 14 37.39 -66.49 12.37
N VAL A 15 38.59 -67.03 12.58
CA VAL A 15 39.33 -67.80 11.58
C VAL A 15 38.64 -69.15 11.31
N SER A 16 38.19 -69.86 12.36
CA SER A 16 37.44 -71.12 12.17
C SER A 16 36.08 -70.89 11.51
N LEU A 17 35.40 -69.77 11.76
CA LEU A 17 34.19 -69.38 11.03
C LEU A 17 34.45 -69.12 9.55
N ARG A 18 35.58 -68.48 9.19
CA ARG A 18 35.98 -68.28 7.78
C ARG A 18 36.29 -69.61 7.11
N GLN A 19 36.99 -70.52 7.79
CA GLN A 19 37.26 -71.87 7.29
C GLN A 19 35.96 -72.67 7.09
N ALA A 20 35.02 -72.58 8.03
CA ALA A 20 33.71 -73.21 7.91
C ALA A 20 32.92 -72.63 6.72
N GLN A 21 32.91 -71.30 6.54
CA GLN A 21 32.26 -70.65 5.40
C GLN A 21 32.78 -71.18 4.05
N LEU A 22 34.11 -71.26 3.91
CA LEU A 22 34.76 -71.80 2.71
C LEU A 22 34.43 -73.29 2.51
N SER A 23 34.34 -74.07 3.60
CA SER A 23 33.96 -75.48 3.53
C SER A 23 32.52 -75.70 3.04
N TYR A 24 31.60 -74.78 3.39
CA TYR A 24 30.19 -74.81 2.99
C TYR A 24 29.91 -74.08 1.66
N ARG A 25 30.93 -73.49 1.02
CA ARG A 25 30.80 -72.70 -0.23
C ARG A 25 29.77 -71.57 -0.16
N LEU A 26 29.62 -70.96 1.01
CA LEU A 26 28.75 -69.79 1.21
C LEU A 26 29.41 -68.56 0.58
N SER A 27 28.62 -67.74 -0.12
CA SER A 27 29.13 -66.46 -0.65
C SER A 27 29.53 -65.54 0.49
N ASP A 28 30.53 -64.69 0.23
CA ASP A 28 31.04 -63.71 1.20
C ASP A 28 29.93 -62.74 1.63
N GLU A 29 29.03 -62.38 0.71
CA GLU A 29 27.85 -61.53 0.97
C GLU A 29 26.88 -62.18 1.97
N LEU A 30 26.51 -63.45 1.77
CA LEU A 30 25.58 -64.16 2.66
C LEU A 30 26.19 -64.41 4.04
N ALA A 31 27.49 -64.72 4.10
CA ALA A 31 28.19 -64.92 5.36
C ALA A 31 28.31 -63.62 6.17
N GLU A 32 28.58 -62.51 5.49
CA GLU A 32 28.59 -61.17 6.07
C GLU A 32 27.22 -60.79 6.65
N ASP A 33 26.14 -61.02 5.89
CA ASP A 33 24.79 -60.72 6.36
C ASP A 33 24.40 -61.57 7.58
N LEU A 34 24.73 -62.87 7.58
CA LEU A 34 24.46 -63.76 8.72
C LEU A 34 25.25 -63.34 9.97
N PHE A 35 26.51 -62.96 9.81
CA PHE A 35 27.35 -62.49 10.92
C PHE A 35 26.83 -61.16 11.49
N ARG A 36 26.47 -60.20 10.63
CA ARG A 36 25.86 -58.92 11.03
C ARG A 36 24.50 -59.13 11.71
N GLN A 37 23.68 -60.06 11.24
CA GLN A 37 22.41 -60.41 11.90
C GLN A 37 22.63 -61.03 13.28
N HIS A 38 23.62 -61.91 13.44
CA HIS A 38 23.90 -62.55 14.73
C HIS A 38 24.42 -61.55 15.77
N THR A 39 25.39 -60.72 15.38
CA THR A 39 25.93 -59.65 16.24
C THR A 39 24.85 -58.62 16.62
N ARG A 40 23.96 -58.27 15.67
CA ARG A 40 22.78 -57.44 15.95
C ARG A 40 21.85 -58.07 16.99
N LYS A 41 21.44 -59.33 16.82
CA LYS A 41 20.55 -60.03 17.78
C LYS A 41 21.14 -60.10 19.19
N LEU A 42 22.46 -60.24 19.31
CA LEU A 42 23.15 -60.24 20.60
C LEU A 42 23.03 -58.88 21.30
N VAL A 43 23.26 -57.78 20.56
CA VAL A 43 23.09 -56.41 21.07
C VAL A 43 21.63 -56.12 21.41
N GLU A 44 20.68 -56.53 20.57
CA GLU A 44 19.24 -56.37 20.81
C GLU A 44 18.76 -57.05 22.09
N LYS A 45 19.33 -58.22 22.44
CA LYS A 45 19.03 -58.92 23.70
C LYS A 45 19.49 -58.12 24.91
N ASN A 46 20.69 -57.54 24.85
CA ASN A 46 21.22 -56.68 25.91
C ASN A 46 20.41 -55.38 26.04
N ILE A 47 19.98 -54.79 24.91
CA ILE A 47 19.08 -53.63 24.90
C ILE A 47 17.73 -53.98 25.53
N SER A 48 17.14 -55.14 25.21
CA SER A 48 15.89 -55.60 25.83
C SER A 48 16.04 -55.72 27.35
N ALA A 49 17.13 -56.33 27.82
CA ALA A 49 17.42 -56.45 29.25
C ALA A 49 17.59 -55.09 29.94
N ALA A 50 18.24 -54.13 29.27
CA ALA A 50 18.37 -52.76 29.76
C ALA A 50 17.02 -52.03 29.82
N LEU A 51 16.16 -52.21 28.81
CA LEU A 51 14.82 -51.62 28.76
C LEU A 51 13.88 -52.19 29.83
N ASP A 52 13.89 -53.50 30.05
CA ASP A 52 13.06 -54.14 31.08
C ASP A 52 13.39 -53.60 32.48
N ARG A 53 14.67 -53.34 32.74
CA ARG A 53 15.13 -52.68 33.97
C ARG A 53 14.69 -51.23 34.04
N LEU A 54 14.84 -50.48 32.95
CA LEU A 54 14.50 -49.05 32.90
C LEU A 54 12.99 -48.77 33.00
N LYS A 55 12.16 -49.65 32.44
CA LYS A 55 10.68 -49.55 32.44
C LYS A 55 10.03 -50.17 33.67
N SER A 56 10.81 -50.80 34.56
CA SER A 56 10.28 -51.40 35.78
C SER A 56 9.65 -50.33 36.71
N ARG A 57 8.53 -50.69 37.37
CA ARG A 57 7.72 -49.79 38.20
C ARG A 57 8.45 -49.20 39.41
N THR A 58 9.60 -49.75 39.78
CA THR A 58 10.37 -49.40 40.98
C THR A 58 11.70 -48.77 40.60
N ARG A 59 11.65 -47.62 39.92
CA ARG A 59 12.85 -46.93 39.42
C ARG A 59 13.72 -46.40 40.58
N THR A 60 14.78 -47.12 40.94
CA THR A 60 15.78 -46.62 41.90
C THR A 60 17.02 -46.08 41.19
N VAL A 61 17.82 -45.25 41.86
CA VAL A 61 19.11 -44.74 41.34
C VAL A 61 20.05 -45.90 41.00
N GLN A 62 19.99 -47.00 41.75
CA GLN A 62 20.77 -48.22 41.50
C GLN A 62 20.36 -48.93 40.20
N ASP A 63 19.11 -48.81 39.76
CA ASP A 63 18.67 -49.43 38.50
C ASP A 63 19.19 -48.69 37.27
N VAL A 64 19.41 -47.37 37.37
CA VAL A 64 20.03 -46.57 36.30
C VAL A 64 21.50 -46.96 36.12
N VAL A 65 22.25 -47.15 37.21
CA VAL A 65 23.64 -47.61 37.17
C VAL A 65 23.73 -48.99 36.51
N LYS A 66 22.85 -49.92 36.89
CA LYS A 66 22.78 -51.26 36.27
C LYS A 66 22.37 -51.23 34.80
N VAL A 67 21.60 -50.23 34.35
CA VAL A 67 21.28 -50.04 32.93
C VAL A 67 22.52 -49.57 32.18
N VAL A 68 23.29 -48.64 32.76
CA VAL A 68 24.55 -48.15 32.17
C VAL A 68 25.58 -49.26 32.07
N GLU A 69 25.70 -50.14 33.07
CA GLU A 69 26.57 -51.32 33.01
C GLU A 69 26.24 -52.24 31.83
N GLU A 70 24.95 -52.45 31.50
CA GLU A 70 24.56 -53.24 30.32
C GLU A 70 24.90 -52.51 29.01
N LEU A 71 24.83 -51.17 28.99
CA LEU A 71 25.23 -50.36 27.84
C LEU A 71 26.77 -50.35 27.66
N ASP A 72 27.53 -50.31 28.74
CA ASP A 72 29.00 -50.39 28.71
C ASP A 72 29.46 -51.76 28.20
N LYS A 73 28.75 -52.86 28.50
CA LYS A 73 29.01 -54.17 27.87
C LYS A 73 28.80 -54.14 26.36
N ILE A 74 27.76 -53.45 25.87
CA ILE A 74 27.52 -53.27 24.43
C ILE A 74 28.66 -52.46 23.79
N LEU A 75 29.11 -51.40 24.45
CA LEU A 75 30.21 -50.57 23.98
C LEU A 75 31.54 -51.32 23.97
N ALA A 76 31.86 -52.08 25.03
CA ALA A 76 33.05 -52.92 25.10
C ALA A 76 33.06 -53.97 23.98
N PHE A 77 31.91 -54.60 23.72
CA PHE A 77 31.77 -55.54 22.60
C PHE A 77 32.01 -54.88 21.25
N ASN A 78 31.41 -53.71 21.01
CA ASN A 78 31.59 -52.96 19.78
C ASN A 78 33.06 -52.52 19.58
N ASN A 79 33.74 -52.10 20.66
CA ASN A 79 35.17 -51.77 20.62
C ASN A 79 36.04 -52.99 20.29
N LYS A 80 35.69 -54.18 20.81
CA LYS A 80 36.36 -55.45 20.45
C LYS A 80 36.21 -55.75 18.96
N LEU A 81 34.99 -55.62 18.42
CA LEU A 81 34.73 -55.81 16.98
C LEU A 81 35.46 -54.80 16.09
N ILE A 82 35.53 -53.54 16.50
CA ILE A 82 36.31 -52.50 15.78
C ILE A 82 37.80 -52.83 15.81
N SER A 83 38.32 -53.27 16.95
CA SER A 83 39.74 -53.66 17.09
C SER A 83 40.08 -54.86 16.22
N LEU A 84 39.19 -55.86 16.16
CA LEU A 84 39.34 -57.05 15.31
C LEU A 84 39.26 -56.70 13.81
N LYS A 85 38.45 -55.72 13.43
CA LYS A 85 38.42 -55.22 12.04
C LYS A 85 39.74 -54.57 11.62
N ASN A 86 40.43 -53.90 12.54
CA ASN A 86 41.66 -53.17 12.28
C ASN A 86 42.93 -54.03 12.52
N HIS A 87 42.77 -55.32 12.79
CA HIS A 87 43.88 -56.24 13.06
C HIS A 87 44.64 -56.60 11.77
N GLU A 88 45.93 -56.93 11.87
CA GLU A 88 46.77 -57.29 10.71
C GLU A 88 46.22 -58.52 9.97
N ASP A 89 45.66 -59.48 10.71
CA ASP A 89 45.02 -60.70 10.19
C ASP A 89 43.57 -60.51 9.72
N ALA A 90 43.06 -59.29 9.59
CA ALA A 90 41.65 -59.03 9.25
C ALA A 90 41.18 -59.70 7.96
N ALA A 91 42.09 -59.96 7.01
CA ALA A 91 41.80 -60.68 5.76
C ALA A 91 41.47 -62.17 5.97
N SER A 92 41.88 -62.75 7.10
CA SER A 92 41.65 -64.15 7.47
C SER A 92 40.38 -64.37 8.29
N PHE A 93 39.73 -63.29 8.74
CA PHE A 93 38.53 -63.34 9.56
C PHE A 93 37.26 -63.53 8.73
N ALA A 94 36.18 -63.93 9.39
CA ALA A 94 34.84 -64.00 8.77
C ALA A 94 34.44 -62.64 8.18
N CYS A 95 33.87 -62.64 6.97
CA CYS A 95 33.34 -61.42 6.35
C CYS A 95 32.23 -60.82 7.23
N GLY A 96 32.19 -59.49 7.34
CA GLY A 96 31.19 -58.78 8.16
C GLY A 96 31.64 -58.36 9.56
N VAL A 97 32.89 -58.59 9.95
CA VAL A 97 33.47 -58.04 11.20
C VAL A 97 33.56 -56.52 11.11
N GLY A 98 32.81 -55.84 11.97
CA GLY A 98 32.75 -54.38 11.98
C GLY A 98 31.84 -53.83 13.07
N PRO A 99 31.67 -52.49 13.12
CA PRO A 99 30.83 -51.86 14.13
C PRO A 99 29.38 -52.33 14.02
N VAL A 100 28.76 -52.61 15.16
CA VAL A 100 27.39 -53.10 15.21
C VAL A 100 26.43 -51.93 15.09
N SER A 101 25.39 -52.10 14.27
CA SER A 101 24.24 -51.21 14.24
C SER A 101 22.95 -52.00 14.39
N VAL A 102 22.04 -51.47 15.19
CA VAL A 102 20.69 -52.03 15.42
C VAL A 102 19.73 -51.64 14.28
N SER A 103 20.14 -50.74 13.38
CA SER A 103 19.38 -50.37 12.18
C SER A 103 19.08 -51.59 11.29
N GLY A 104 17.83 -51.73 10.83
CA GLY A 104 17.36 -52.89 10.06
C GLY A 104 17.06 -54.14 10.88
N GLY A 105 17.00 -54.02 12.21
CA GLY A 105 16.64 -55.10 13.14
C GLY A 105 15.31 -54.87 13.85
N LYS A 106 15.17 -55.47 15.04
CA LYS A 106 13.95 -55.36 15.87
C LYS A 106 13.65 -53.92 16.24
N TYR A 107 14.63 -53.03 16.39
CA TYR A 107 14.40 -51.65 16.85
C TYR A 107 14.32 -50.60 15.72
N ASP A 108 13.93 -51.00 14.51
CA ASP A 108 13.85 -50.07 13.38
C ASP A 108 12.50 -49.31 13.30
N SER A 109 11.47 -49.78 14.01
CA SER A 109 10.19 -49.07 14.09
C SER A 109 10.30 -47.80 14.93
N GLU A 110 9.47 -46.79 14.65
CA GLU A 110 9.50 -45.52 15.40
C GLU A 110 9.29 -45.69 16.91
N ARG A 111 8.39 -46.60 17.31
CA ARG A 111 8.10 -46.88 18.73
C ARG A 111 9.31 -47.46 19.46
N GLU A 112 10.08 -48.30 18.79
CA GLU A 112 11.27 -48.94 19.36
C GLU A 112 12.48 -48.00 19.31
N LYS A 113 12.52 -47.05 18.38
CA LYS A 113 13.51 -45.95 18.38
C LYS A 113 13.33 -45.04 19.59
N ASP A 114 12.11 -44.80 20.06
CA ASP A 114 11.87 -44.02 21.29
C ASP A 114 12.42 -44.71 22.54
N ASP A 115 12.40 -46.05 22.58
CA ASP A 115 13.03 -46.84 23.64
C ASP A 115 14.55 -46.69 23.62
N LEU A 116 15.17 -46.68 22.43
CA LEU A 116 16.60 -46.40 22.28
C LEU A 116 16.95 -44.97 22.71
N LYS A 117 16.10 -43.99 22.40
CA LYS A 117 16.24 -42.60 22.87
C LYS A 117 16.17 -42.53 24.40
N LEU A 118 15.32 -43.32 25.04
CA LEU A 118 15.20 -43.38 26.50
C LEU A 118 16.47 -43.95 27.15
N LEU A 119 17.06 -45.01 26.58
CA LEU A 119 18.34 -45.55 27.01
C LEU A 119 19.48 -44.56 26.82
N TYR A 120 19.55 -43.91 25.65
CA TYR A 120 20.53 -42.87 25.37
C TYR A 120 20.42 -41.72 26.39
N ARG A 121 19.19 -41.29 26.70
CA ARG A 121 18.91 -40.30 27.74
C ARG A 121 19.40 -40.74 29.12
N ALA A 122 19.18 -42.00 29.50
CA ALA A 122 19.65 -42.55 30.77
C ALA A 122 21.19 -42.54 30.86
N TYR A 123 21.87 -42.94 29.78
CA TYR A 123 23.33 -42.93 29.71
C TYR A 123 23.92 -41.52 29.80
N VAL A 124 23.37 -40.55 29.07
CA VAL A 124 23.79 -39.14 29.18
C VAL A 124 23.58 -38.60 30.59
N THR A 125 22.48 -38.98 31.26
CA THR A 125 22.18 -38.54 32.63
C THR A 125 23.19 -39.09 33.63
N ASP A 126 23.58 -40.37 33.49
CA ASP A 126 24.61 -40.99 34.32
C ASP A 126 26.00 -40.40 34.06
N ALA A 127 26.35 -40.19 32.78
CA ALA A 127 27.62 -39.58 32.39
C ALA A 127 27.82 -38.20 33.03
N LEU A 128 26.74 -37.48 33.30
CA LEU A 128 26.73 -36.17 33.95
C LEU A 128 26.42 -36.20 35.45
N SER A 129 26.26 -37.37 36.06
CA SER A 129 25.91 -37.51 37.48
C SER A 129 27.02 -37.01 38.42
N GLY A 130 28.29 -37.23 38.06
CA GLY A 130 29.46 -36.63 38.72
C GLY A 130 29.61 -35.12 38.45
N GLY A 131 28.79 -34.59 37.54
CA GLY A 131 28.74 -33.21 37.06
C GLY A 131 29.99 -32.70 36.37
N ARG A 132 30.77 -33.62 35.81
CA ARG A 132 31.72 -33.39 34.73
C ARG A 132 31.44 -34.41 33.63
N MET A 133 31.56 -33.99 32.38
CA MET A 133 31.51 -34.90 31.24
C MET A 133 32.94 -35.35 30.92
N GLU A 134 33.25 -36.60 31.20
CA GLU A 134 34.56 -37.18 30.93
C GLU A 134 34.72 -37.52 29.44
N GLU A 135 35.91 -37.32 28.87
CA GLU A 135 36.19 -37.54 27.44
C GLU A 135 35.85 -38.97 26.97
N HIS A 136 36.15 -39.97 27.80
CA HIS A 136 35.84 -41.38 27.48
C HIS A 136 34.33 -41.64 27.40
N LYS A 137 33.52 -40.96 28.22
CA LYS A 137 32.05 -41.04 28.16
C LYS A 137 31.48 -40.29 26.95
N LEU A 138 32.14 -39.23 26.50
CA LEU A 138 31.78 -38.51 25.27
C LEU A 138 32.06 -39.37 24.03
N ALA A 139 33.19 -40.07 24.00
CA ALA A 139 33.49 -41.07 22.97
C ALA A 139 32.46 -42.22 22.98
N ALA A 140 32.13 -42.74 24.16
CA ALA A 140 31.10 -43.76 24.34
C ALA A 140 29.71 -43.30 23.86
N LEU A 141 29.31 -42.06 24.13
CA LEU A 141 28.04 -41.49 23.63
C LEU A 141 27.99 -41.45 22.10
N ASN A 142 29.09 -41.08 21.44
CA ASN A 142 29.17 -41.09 19.98
C ASN A 142 29.08 -42.51 19.41
N GLN A 143 29.70 -43.48 20.06
CA GLN A 143 29.58 -44.89 19.69
C GLN A 143 28.16 -45.41 19.90
N LEU A 144 27.54 -45.10 21.04
CA LEU A 144 26.17 -45.48 21.37
C LEU A 144 25.16 -44.90 20.38
N LYS A 145 25.35 -43.64 19.97
CA LYS A 145 24.58 -42.99 18.90
C LYS A 145 24.66 -43.78 17.59
N ASN A 146 25.86 -44.23 17.21
CA ASN A 146 26.08 -45.01 15.99
C ASN A 146 25.45 -46.41 16.10
N ILE A 147 25.58 -47.07 17.25
CA ILE A 147 25.00 -48.41 17.50
C ILE A 147 23.48 -48.36 17.46
N PHE A 148 22.87 -47.35 18.09
CA PHE A 148 21.42 -47.16 18.10
C PHE A 148 20.86 -46.61 16.77
N GLY A 149 21.72 -46.15 15.86
CA GLY A 149 21.29 -45.53 14.61
C GLY A 149 20.51 -44.24 14.81
N LEU A 150 20.77 -43.50 15.89
CA LEU A 150 20.07 -42.25 16.19
C LEU A 150 20.53 -41.15 15.22
N GLY A 151 19.57 -40.35 14.74
CA GLY A 151 19.90 -39.19 13.91
C GLY A 151 20.76 -38.19 14.68
N LYS A 152 21.72 -37.54 14.00
CA LYS A 152 22.62 -36.54 14.61
C LYS A 152 21.84 -35.47 15.40
N ARG A 153 20.75 -34.94 14.83
CA ARG A 153 19.90 -33.92 15.45
C ARG A 153 19.16 -34.42 16.71
N GLU A 154 18.70 -35.68 16.68
CA GLU A 154 17.95 -36.26 17.80
C GLU A 154 18.87 -36.49 19.01
N ALA A 155 20.04 -37.08 18.77
CA ALA A 155 21.05 -37.29 19.80
C ALA A 155 21.54 -35.96 20.39
N GLU A 156 21.82 -34.97 19.56
CA GLU A 156 22.21 -33.62 19.99
C GLU A 156 21.11 -32.94 20.82
N SER A 157 19.83 -33.10 20.45
CA SER A 157 18.71 -32.55 21.20
C SER A 157 18.59 -33.17 22.61
N ILE A 158 18.73 -34.49 22.72
CA ILE A 158 18.69 -35.20 24.02
C ILE A 158 19.87 -34.78 24.89
N THR A 159 21.08 -34.75 24.33
CA THR A 159 22.27 -34.31 25.05
C THR A 159 22.14 -32.86 25.52
N LEU A 160 21.61 -31.97 24.67
CA LEU A 160 21.38 -30.56 24.99
C LEU A 160 20.35 -30.38 26.12
N ASP A 161 19.22 -31.08 26.09
CA ASP A 161 18.20 -30.98 27.15
C ASP A 161 18.75 -31.40 28.51
N ILE A 162 19.50 -32.51 28.56
CA ILE A 162 20.09 -32.99 29.83
C ILE A 162 21.21 -32.05 30.29
N THR A 163 22.16 -31.72 29.42
CA THR A 163 23.27 -30.82 29.77
C THR A 163 22.76 -29.45 30.23
N SER A 164 21.70 -28.91 29.62
CA SER A 164 21.07 -27.66 30.06
C SER A 164 20.46 -27.77 31.46
N LYS A 165 19.83 -28.90 31.79
CA LYS A 165 19.28 -29.16 33.14
C LYS A 165 20.39 -29.30 34.19
N VAL A 166 21.46 -30.03 33.87
CA VAL A 166 22.61 -30.19 34.75
C VAL A 166 23.34 -28.86 34.94
N TYR A 167 23.50 -28.08 33.86
CA TYR A 167 24.07 -26.73 33.90
C TYR A 167 23.28 -25.82 34.83
N ARG A 168 21.95 -25.74 34.67
CA ARG A 168 21.07 -24.96 35.59
C ARG A 168 21.20 -25.41 37.04
N LYS A 169 21.26 -26.73 37.29
CA LYS A 169 21.42 -27.28 38.65
C LYS A 169 22.77 -26.91 39.27
N ARG A 170 23.86 -27.01 38.51
CA ARG A 170 25.21 -26.65 38.96
C ARG A 170 25.37 -25.16 39.18
N LEU A 171 24.81 -24.34 38.29
CA LEU A 171 24.77 -22.90 38.44
C LEU A 171 24.00 -22.52 39.71
N ALA A 172 22.83 -23.12 39.96
CA ALA A 172 22.07 -22.88 41.18
C ALA A 172 22.82 -23.31 42.45
N GLN A 173 23.57 -24.43 42.39
CA GLN A 173 24.44 -24.86 43.49
C GLN A 173 25.56 -23.86 43.75
N GLY A 174 26.28 -23.42 42.71
CA GLY A 174 27.38 -22.44 42.83
C GLY A 174 26.92 -21.06 43.31
N VAL A 175 25.67 -20.67 43.01
CA VAL A 175 25.05 -19.46 43.59
C VAL A 175 24.69 -19.68 45.06
N SER A 176 24.17 -20.86 45.43
CA SER A 176 23.74 -21.15 46.81
C SER A 176 24.91 -21.37 47.78
N SER A 177 26.02 -21.94 47.29
CA SER A 177 27.26 -22.13 48.07
C SER A 177 28.08 -20.85 48.20
N GLY A 178 27.83 -19.84 47.35
CA GLY A 178 28.60 -18.60 47.28
C GLY A 178 29.89 -18.72 46.46
N ASP A 179 30.24 -19.90 45.95
CA ASP A 179 31.47 -20.14 45.18
C ASP A 179 31.58 -19.23 43.94
N LEU A 180 30.44 -18.94 43.31
CA LEU A 180 30.37 -18.02 42.16
C LEU A 180 30.68 -16.57 42.55
N GLU A 181 30.35 -16.17 43.78
CA GLU A 181 30.51 -14.80 44.25
C GLU A 181 31.91 -14.53 44.79
N PHE A 182 32.51 -15.51 45.46
CA PHE A 182 33.87 -15.45 45.99
C PHE A 182 34.95 -15.71 44.92
N SER A 183 34.57 -16.13 43.71
CA SER A 183 35.53 -16.33 42.62
C SER A 183 36.13 -15.00 42.12
N ASP A 184 37.46 -14.98 41.97
CA ASP A 184 38.22 -13.83 41.44
C ASP A 184 37.74 -13.40 40.04
N SER A 185 37.22 -14.34 39.24
CA SER A 185 36.63 -14.07 37.92
C SER A 185 35.37 -14.89 37.68
N LYS A 186 34.22 -14.20 37.69
CA LYS A 186 32.88 -14.77 37.45
C LYS A 186 32.77 -15.37 36.05
N ALA A 187 33.38 -14.71 35.05
CA ALA A 187 33.44 -15.21 33.68
C ALA A 187 34.27 -16.51 33.59
N ALA A 188 35.40 -16.59 34.31
CA ALA A 188 36.23 -17.79 34.35
C ALA A 188 35.49 -18.96 35.01
N PHE A 189 34.74 -18.73 36.09
CA PHE A 189 33.92 -19.78 36.71
C PHE A 189 32.84 -20.30 35.73
N LEU A 190 32.14 -19.41 35.03
CA LEU A 190 31.12 -19.80 34.04
C LEU A 190 31.73 -20.52 32.84
N GLN A 191 32.93 -20.10 32.40
CA GLN A 191 33.67 -20.78 31.35
C GLN A 191 34.11 -22.18 31.79
N ASN A 192 34.71 -22.32 32.97
CA ASN A 192 35.09 -23.61 33.54
C ASN A 192 33.88 -24.53 33.68
N LEU A 193 32.72 -24.01 34.08
CA LEU A 193 31.48 -24.78 34.15
C LEU A 193 31.01 -25.25 32.75
N CYS A 194 31.20 -24.44 31.72
CA CYS A 194 30.92 -24.86 30.34
C CYS A 194 31.92 -25.91 29.85
N GLU A 195 33.21 -25.77 30.15
CA GLU A 195 34.27 -26.72 29.79
C GLU A 195 34.07 -28.06 30.49
N GLU A 196 33.82 -28.07 31.81
CA GLU A 196 33.56 -29.28 32.59
C GLU A 196 32.35 -30.08 32.07
N LEU A 197 31.32 -29.39 31.57
CA LEU A 197 30.11 -30.00 31.03
C LEU A 197 30.15 -30.20 29.50
N HIS A 198 31.23 -29.77 28.83
CA HIS A 198 31.31 -29.68 27.37
C HIS A 198 30.08 -28.97 26.75
N PHE A 199 29.63 -27.89 27.40
CA PHE A 199 28.44 -27.14 27.01
C PHE A 199 28.79 -25.92 26.16
N ASP A 200 27.91 -25.61 25.21
CA ASP A 200 28.08 -24.49 24.29
C ASP A 200 27.93 -23.13 25.03
N PRO A 201 28.97 -22.27 25.02
CA PRO A 201 28.93 -20.95 25.67
C PRO A 201 27.78 -20.06 25.18
N GLN A 202 27.38 -20.16 23.90
CA GLN A 202 26.27 -19.36 23.38
C GLN A 202 24.93 -19.78 23.99
N LYS A 203 24.74 -21.08 24.23
CA LYS A 203 23.53 -21.61 24.88
C LYS A 203 23.53 -21.30 26.38
N ALA A 204 24.70 -21.29 27.01
CA ALA A 204 24.84 -20.85 28.39
C ALA A 204 24.36 -19.40 28.57
N THR A 205 24.76 -18.52 27.64
CA THR A 205 24.34 -17.11 27.64
C THR A 205 22.82 -16.97 27.52
N LYS A 206 22.17 -17.79 26.68
CA LYS A 206 20.68 -17.83 26.59
C LYS A 206 20.03 -18.28 27.89
N ILE A 207 20.62 -19.26 28.60
CA ILE A 207 20.14 -19.69 29.92
C ILE A 207 20.30 -18.55 30.93
N HIS A 208 21.40 -17.80 30.90
CA HIS A 208 21.61 -16.64 31.77
C HIS A 208 20.56 -15.56 31.54
N GLU A 209 20.27 -15.26 30.28
CA GLU A 209 19.21 -14.32 29.88
C GLU A 209 17.83 -14.82 30.36
N GLU A 210 17.52 -16.11 30.22
CA GLU A 210 16.26 -16.69 30.68
C GLU A 210 16.12 -16.60 32.21
N ILE A 211 17.19 -16.91 32.97
CA ILE A 211 17.20 -16.77 34.44
C ILE A 211 16.98 -15.31 34.84
N TYR A 212 17.66 -14.37 34.16
CA TYR A 212 17.46 -12.94 34.39
C TYR A 212 16.01 -12.53 34.12
N ARG A 213 15.43 -12.94 32.99
CA ARG A 213 14.03 -12.66 32.62
C ARG A 213 13.05 -13.21 33.64
N GLN A 214 13.23 -14.45 34.10
CA GLN A 214 12.37 -15.04 35.13
C GLN A 214 12.45 -14.27 36.44
N LYS A 215 13.66 -13.84 36.85
CA LYS A 215 13.83 -13.02 38.06
C LYS A 215 13.24 -11.63 37.90
N LEU A 216 13.41 -11.00 36.75
CA LEU A 216 12.78 -9.72 36.45
C LEU A 216 11.24 -9.82 36.48
N GLN A 217 10.66 -10.90 35.95
CA GLN A 217 9.21 -11.14 36.03
C GLN A 217 8.74 -11.32 37.47
N GLN A 218 9.51 -12.01 38.32
CA GLN A 218 9.20 -12.17 39.74
C GLN A 218 9.25 -10.82 40.48
N CYS A 219 10.30 -10.05 40.29
CA CYS A 219 10.45 -8.73 40.91
C CYS A 219 9.43 -7.70 40.39
N ALA A 220 9.06 -7.78 39.11
CA ALA A 220 8.11 -6.84 38.50
C ALA A 220 6.63 -7.26 38.65
N ALA A 221 6.34 -8.39 39.31
CA ALA A 221 4.97 -8.91 39.46
C ALA A 221 4.04 -7.92 40.17
N ASP A 222 4.57 -7.17 41.14
CA ASP A 222 3.83 -6.17 41.92
C ASP A 222 3.72 -4.80 41.21
N GLY A 223 4.24 -4.70 39.97
CA GLY A 223 4.23 -3.48 39.17
C GLY A 223 5.23 -2.41 39.61
N VAL A 224 6.09 -2.70 40.57
CA VAL A 224 7.17 -1.82 41.06
C VAL A 224 8.43 -2.63 41.29
N LEU A 225 9.56 -2.11 40.85
CA LEU A 225 10.88 -2.63 41.20
C LEU A 225 11.38 -1.87 42.43
N SER A 226 11.47 -2.55 43.57
CA SER A 226 12.06 -1.95 44.78
C SER A 226 13.57 -1.74 44.60
N GLU A 227 14.18 -0.90 45.45
CA GLU A 227 15.64 -0.75 45.42
C GLU A 227 16.39 -2.05 45.75
N GLU A 228 15.79 -2.92 46.55
CA GLU A 228 16.33 -4.24 46.88
C GLU A 228 16.29 -5.16 45.66
N ASP A 229 15.19 -5.15 44.91
CA ASP A 229 15.05 -5.90 43.66
C ASP A 229 16.07 -5.45 42.62
N VAL A 230 16.29 -4.13 42.48
CA VAL A 230 17.29 -3.59 41.55
C VAL A 230 18.70 -4.00 41.96
N LYS A 231 19.02 -4.00 43.25
CA LYS A 231 20.30 -4.50 43.76
C LYS A 231 20.45 -6.00 43.47
N ALA A 232 19.39 -6.79 43.67
CA ALA A 232 19.39 -8.23 43.36
C ALA A 232 19.56 -8.51 41.86
N LEU A 233 18.88 -7.77 40.99
CA LEU A 233 19.02 -7.87 39.53
C LEU A 233 20.41 -7.43 39.06
N THR A 234 20.98 -6.38 39.65
CA THR A 234 22.35 -5.93 39.36
C THR A 234 23.37 -6.96 39.80
N ARG A 235 23.20 -7.54 41.01
CA ARG A 235 24.02 -8.66 41.49
C ARG A 235 23.93 -9.85 40.53
N LEU A 236 22.73 -10.21 40.10
CA LEU A 236 22.50 -11.32 39.16
C LEU A 236 23.12 -11.08 37.80
N ARG A 237 23.03 -9.86 37.26
CA ARG A 237 23.73 -9.46 36.04
C ARG A 237 25.24 -9.68 36.16
N VAL A 238 25.84 -9.21 37.26
CA VAL A 238 27.29 -9.31 37.47
C VAL A 238 27.71 -10.77 37.65
N MET A 239 26.94 -11.56 38.39
CA MET A 239 27.16 -13.00 38.56
C MET A 239 27.12 -13.77 37.24
N LEU A 240 26.15 -13.48 36.38
CA LEU A 240 25.93 -14.18 35.12
C LEU A 240 26.65 -13.55 33.91
N CYS A 241 27.39 -12.46 34.11
CA CYS A 241 28.13 -11.75 33.07
C CYS A 241 27.28 -11.34 31.85
N ILE A 242 26.04 -10.87 32.09
CA ILE A 242 25.10 -10.52 31.00
C ILE A 242 25.40 -9.10 30.46
N PRO A 243 25.47 -8.91 29.12
CA PRO A 243 25.63 -7.59 28.51
C PRO A 243 24.48 -6.61 28.85
N GLN A 244 24.80 -5.31 28.94
CA GLN A 244 23.80 -4.27 29.24
C GLN A 244 22.64 -4.24 28.22
N HIS A 245 22.95 -4.31 26.92
CA HIS A 245 21.92 -4.22 25.87
C HIS A 245 20.87 -5.34 25.96
N THR A 246 21.27 -6.55 26.38
CA THR A 246 20.37 -7.70 26.55
C THR A 246 19.41 -7.46 27.70
N ILE A 247 19.90 -6.81 28.75
CA ILE A 247 19.11 -6.43 29.93
C ILE A 247 18.12 -5.33 29.57
N ASP A 248 18.57 -4.29 28.88
CA ASP A 248 17.70 -3.17 28.47
C ASP A 248 16.57 -3.66 27.54
N ALA A 249 16.87 -4.63 26.66
CA ALA A 249 15.87 -5.30 25.83
C ALA A 249 14.88 -6.12 26.68
N ALA A 250 15.36 -6.91 27.63
CA ALA A 250 14.51 -7.69 28.53
C ALA A 250 13.64 -6.80 29.46
N HIS A 251 14.19 -5.68 29.96
CA HIS A 251 13.44 -4.68 30.71
C HIS A 251 12.38 -4.02 29.85
N SER A 252 12.73 -3.58 28.64
CA SER A 252 11.79 -2.93 27.74
C SER A 252 10.64 -3.87 27.34
N ASP A 253 10.91 -5.17 27.19
CA ASP A 253 9.89 -6.17 26.86
C ASP A 253 9.00 -6.51 28.07
N ILE A 254 9.58 -6.96 29.18
CA ILE A 254 8.82 -7.40 30.35
C ILE A 254 8.14 -6.22 31.05
N CYS A 255 8.91 -5.21 31.47
CA CYS A 255 8.35 -4.04 32.14
C CYS A 255 7.48 -3.22 31.19
N GLY A 256 7.83 -3.15 29.90
CA GLY A 256 7.01 -2.49 28.90
C GLY A 256 5.66 -3.16 28.70
N SER A 257 5.60 -4.49 28.69
CA SER A 257 4.32 -5.23 28.59
C SER A 257 3.42 -5.03 29.82
N LEU A 258 4.01 -4.93 31.01
CA LEU A 258 3.28 -4.62 32.25
C LEU A 258 2.75 -3.18 32.22
N PHE A 259 3.59 -2.22 31.80
CA PHE A 259 3.17 -0.84 31.63
C PHE A 259 2.09 -0.70 30.55
N GLU A 260 2.19 -1.42 29.44
CA GLU A 260 1.16 -1.42 28.38
C GLU A 260 -0.20 -1.89 28.91
N LYS A 261 -0.23 -2.88 29.81
CA LYS A 261 -1.49 -3.30 30.46
C LYS A 261 -2.08 -2.17 31.30
N VAL A 262 -1.28 -1.54 32.16
CA VAL A 262 -1.73 -0.41 32.98
C VAL A 262 -2.24 0.74 32.11
N VAL A 263 -1.54 1.05 31.01
CA VAL A 263 -1.98 2.09 30.06
C VAL A 263 -3.28 1.70 29.35
N LYS A 264 -3.44 0.44 28.94
CA LYS A 264 -4.69 -0.02 28.31
C LYS A 264 -5.86 0.05 29.28
N ASP A 265 -5.66 -0.36 30.53
CA ASP A 265 -6.69 -0.30 31.56
C ASP A 265 -7.05 1.17 31.86
N ALA A 266 -6.05 2.04 31.99
CA ALA A 266 -6.24 3.48 32.17
C ALA A 266 -7.02 4.11 31.02
N ILE A 267 -6.74 3.70 29.77
CA ILE A 267 -7.48 4.22 28.62
C ILE A 267 -8.89 3.59 28.53
N ALA A 268 -9.05 2.32 28.89
CA ALA A 268 -10.35 1.64 28.88
C ALA A 268 -11.35 2.26 29.86
N SER A 269 -10.87 2.87 30.95
CA SER A 269 -11.67 3.67 31.87
C SER A 269 -12.31 4.92 31.24
N GLY A 270 -11.84 5.34 30.07
CA GLY A 270 -12.44 6.44 29.29
C GLY A 270 -12.24 7.83 29.90
N VAL A 271 -13.03 8.79 29.44
CA VAL A 271 -12.91 10.21 29.81
C VAL A 271 -13.35 10.48 31.26
N ASP A 272 -14.34 9.73 31.75
CA ASP A 272 -14.90 9.91 33.11
C ASP A 272 -14.21 9.05 34.17
N GLY A 273 -13.40 8.06 33.75
CA GLY A 273 -12.74 7.09 34.63
C GLY A 273 -11.23 7.26 34.79
N TYR A 274 -10.62 8.31 34.21
CA TYR A 274 -9.22 8.67 34.46
C TYR A 274 -9.10 9.46 35.78
N ASP A 275 -9.39 8.78 36.88
CA ASP A 275 -9.44 9.35 38.23
C ASP A 275 -8.06 9.39 38.91
N ALA A 276 -8.02 9.94 40.13
CA ALA A 276 -6.78 10.06 40.90
C ALA A 276 -6.10 8.71 41.18
N ASP A 277 -6.87 7.63 41.24
CA ASP A 277 -6.37 6.27 41.46
C ASP A 277 -5.69 5.71 40.21
N VAL A 278 -6.28 5.92 39.02
CA VAL A 278 -5.66 5.58 37.74
C VAL A 278 -4.38 6.40 37.50
N LYS A 279 -4.39 7.71 37.77
CA LYS A 279 -3.17 8.56 37.70
C LYS A 279 -2.05 8.03 38.58
N LYS A 280 -2.39 7.66 39.82
CA LYS A 280 -1.43 7.09 40.77
C LYS A 280 -0.90 5.74 40.30
N ALA A 281 -1.75 4.88 39.71
CA ALA A 281 -1.33 3.60 39.15
C ALA A 281 -0.38 3.79 37.95
N VAL A 282 -0.69 4.72 37.05
CA VAL A 282 0.17 5.08 35.89
C VAL A 282 1.52 5.63 36.35
N ARG A 283 1.54 6.59 37.29
CA ARG A 283 2.80 7.12 37.87
C ARG A 283 3.60 6.03 38.58
N LYS A 284 2.92 5.18 39.35
CA LYS A 284 3.53 4.05 40.06
C LYS A 284 4.15 3.06 39.06
N ALA A 285 3.49 2.78 37.94
CA ALA A 285 4.03 1.89 36.91
C ALA A 285 5.16 2.55 36.10
N ALA A 286 5.03 3.81 35.70
CA ALA A 286 6.04 4.53 34.92
C ALA A 286 7.36 4.70 35.70
N HIS A 287 7.28 5.16 36.95
CA HIS A 287 8.47 5.38 37.78
C HIS A 287 8.91 4.11 38.52
N GLY A 288 7.98 3.27 38.95
CA GLY A 288 8.28 2.04 39.69
C GLY A 288 8.89 0.95 38.82
N LEU A 289 8.53 0.85 37.53
CA LEU A 289 9.15 -0.11 36.62
C LEU A 289 10.47 0.38 36.00
N ARG A 290 10.89 1.62 36.31
CA ARG A 290 12.12 2.25 35.81
C ARG A 290 12.31 2.15 34.29
N LEU A 291 11.23 2.24 33.54
CA LEU A 291 11.30 2.35 32.09
C LEU A 291 11.97 3.68 31.70
N THR A 292 12.75 3.68 30.62
CA THR A 292 13.24 4.94 30.06
C THR A 292 12.04 5.78 29.62
N ARG A 293 12.12 7.10 29.79
CA ARG A 293 11.04 8.03 29.42
C ARG A 293 10.60 7.83 27.97
N GLU A 294 11.56 7.60 27.08
CA GLU A 294 11.32 7.35 25.65
C GLU A 294 10.54 6.04 25.39
N SER A 295 10.91 4.95 26.08
CA SER A 295 10.19 3.67 25.98
C SER A 295 8.76 3.76 26.55
N ALA A 296 8.59 4.41 27.71
CA ALA A 296 7.26 4.63 28.30
C ALA A 296 6.36 5.48 27.38
N MET A 297 6.90 6.58 26.82
CA MET A 297 6.19 7.43 25.86
C MET A 297 5.87 6.70 24.55
N SER A 298 6.76 5.85 24.06
CA SER A 298 6.51 5.05 22.85
C SER A 298 5.38 4.03 23.06
N ILE A 299 5.36 3.36 24.22
CA ILE A 299 4.31 2.39 24.58
C ILE A 299 2.96 3.12 24.76
N ALA A 300 2.95 4.21 25.53
CA ALA A 300 1.76 5.02 25.74
C ALA A 300 1.24 5.61 24.43
N GLY A 301 2.13 6.14 23.59
CA GLY A 301 1.81 6.67 22.27
C GLY A 301 1.20 5.62 21.35
N LYS A 302 1.75 4.39 21.30
CA LYS A 302 1.14 3.30 20.52
C LYS A 302 -0.27 2.95 21.00
N ALA A 303 -0.50 2.94 22.31
CA ALA A 303 -1.83 2.66 22.88
C ALA A 303 -2.83 3.78 22.59
N ALA A 304 -2.45 5.04 22.79
CA ALA A 304 -3.27 6.21 22.51
C ALA A 304 -3.61 6.34 21.02
N ARG A 305 -2.64 6.14 20.11
CA ARG A 305 -2.86 6.20 18.66
C ARG A 305 -3.84 5.14 18.17
N ARG A 306 -3.81 3.92 18.74
CA ARG A 306 -4.81 2.88 18.42
C ARG A 306 -6.24 3.35 18.71
N ILE A 307 -6.43 4.14 19.75
CA ILE A 307 -7.74 4.62 20.19
C ILE A 307 -8.17 5.85 19.41
N PHE A 308 -7.24 6.75 19.11
CA PHE A 308 -7.47 7.80 18.11
C PHE A 308 -7.91 7.22 16.76
N LEU A 309 -7.28 6.15 16.27
CA LEU A 309 -7.69 5.47 15.04
C LEU A 309 -9.10 4.86 15.14
N ASN A 310 -9.52 4.38 16.31
CA ASN A 310 -10.90 3.91 16.51
C ASN A 310 -11.91 5.05 16.41
N PHE A 311 -11.64 6.20 17.01
CA PHE A 311 -12.48 7.39 16.85
C PHE A 311 -12.51 7.90 15.40
N VAL A 312 -11.37 7.86 14.70
CA VAL A 312 -11.31 8.20 13.27
C VAL A 312 -12.14 7.22 12.42
N LYS A 313 -12.09 5.92 12.71
CA LYS A 313 -12.96 4.92 12.06
C LYS A 313 -14.42 5.19 12.33
N GLN A 314 -14.80 5.51 13.58
CA GLN A 314 -16.17 5.92 13.92
C GLN A 314 -16.59 7.18 13.17
N ALA A 315 -15.71 8.16 13.03
CA ALA A 315 -15.99 9.38 12.28
C ALA A 315 -16.22 9.11 10.78
N ARG A 316 -15.52 8.12 10.21
CA ARG A 316 -15.68 7.70 8.80
C ARG A 316 -16.90 6.83 8.55
N MET A 317 -17.26 5.97 9.50
CA MET A 317 -18.44 5.10 9.40
C MET A 317 -19.75 5.84 9.72
N ALA A 318 -19.68 7.10 10.16
CA ALA A 318 -20.86 7.90 10.46
C ALA A 318 -21.66 8.18 9.19
N GLU A 319 -22.98 7.98 9.25
CA GLU A 319 -23.90 8.25 8.14
C GLU A 319 -24.05 9.76 7.88
N ASN A 320 -23.92 10.57 8.93
CA ASN A 320 -24.10 12.01 8.90
C ASN A 320 -22.85 12.78 9.35
N ARG A 321 -22.57 13.91 8.69
CA ARG A 321 -21.45 14.80 9.03
C ARG A 321 -21.46 15.28 10.49
N THR A 322 -22.64 15.43 11.09
CA THR A 322 -22.79 15.83 12.49
C THR A 322 -22.32 14.75 13.47
N GLU A 323 -22.54 13.48 13.15
CA GLU A 323 -22.08 12.33 13.95
C GLU A 323 -20.58 12.13 13.80
N GLY A 324 -20.05 12.31 12.58
CA GLY A 324 -18.61 12.32 12.32
C GLY A 324 -17.90 13.40 13.14
N ALA A 325 -18.45 14.61 13.18
CA ALA A 325 -17.91 15.70 14.01
C ALA A 325 -18.05 15.44 15.51
N LYS A 326 -19.11 14.79 15.98
CA LYS A 326 -19.24 14.36 17.39
C LYS A 326 -18.18 13.33 17.77
N ALA A 327 -17.85 12.38 16.89
CA ALA A 327 -16.75 11.44 17.11
C ALA A 327 -15.39 12.14 17.19
N LEU A 328 -15.14 13.13 16.32
CA LEU A 328 -13.93 13.96 16.37
C LEU A 328 -13.87 14.83 17.63
N ARG A 329 -15.01 15.36 18.11
CA ARG A 329 -15.08 16.08 19.40
C ARG A 329 -14.75 15.18 20.59
N LYS A 330 -15.21 13.93 20.58
CA LYS A 330 -14.84 12.92 21.60
C LYS A 330 -13.35 12.60 21.56
N LEU A 331 -12.75 12.51 20.37
CA LEU A 331 -11.31 12.35 20.19
C LEU A 331 -10.53 13.52 20.81
N ILE A 332 -10.96 14.76 20.57
CA ILE A 332 -10.32 15.95 21.14
C ILE A 332 -10.46 15.96 22.67
N ALA A 333 -11.65 15.68 23.20
CA ALA A 333 -11.88 15.58 24.64
C ALA A 333 -11.00 14.48 25.28
N PHE A 334 -10.86 13.34 24.61
CA PHE A 334 -9.98 12.26 25.06
C PHE A 334 -8.51 12.66 25.05
N ASN A 335 -8.04 13.42 24.04
CA ASN A 335 -6.67 13.92 24.01
C ASN A 335 -6.39 14.93 25.14
N SER A 336 -7.30 15.89 25.34
CA SER A 336 -7.12 16.96 26.33
C SER A 336 -7.25 16.46 27.76
N LEU A 337 -8.16 15.51 28.03
CA LEU A 337 -8.44 15.04 29.40
C LEU A 337 -7.62 13.81 29.79
N VAL A 338 -7.40 12.86 28.88
CA VAL A 338 -6.75 11.58 29.23
C VAL A 338 -5.31 11.53 28.76
N VAL A 339 -5.05 11.83 27.48
CA VAL A 339 -3.69 11.69 26.92
C VAL A 339 -2.75 12.76 27.45
N THR A 340 -3.25 13.98 27.68
CA THR A 340 -2.44 15.07 28.23
C THR A 340 -1.99 14.79 29.66
N GLU A 341 -2.90 14.27 30.48
CA GLU A 341 -2.60 13.89 31.85
C GLU A 341 -1.71 12.64 31.91
N LEU A 342 -1.94 11.65 31.03
CA LEU A 342 -1.07 10.48 30.88
C LEU A 342 0.37 10.88 30.53
N VAL A 343 0.57 11.83 29.62
CA VAL A 343 1.91 12.32 29.27
C VAL A 343 2.55 13.08 30.44
N ALA A 344 1.79 13.91 31.14
CA ALA A 344 2.28 14.61 32.34
C ALA A 344 2.69 13.62 33.45
N ASP A 345 1.89 12.57 33.65
CA ASP A 345 2.12 11.51 34.63
C ASP A 345 3.35 10.65 34.29
N ILE A 346 3.64 10.43 33.00
CA ILE A 346 4.86 9.74 32.54
C ILE A 346 6.10 10.63 32.70
N LYS A 347 5.95 11.94 32.46
CA LYS A 347 7.06 12.91 32.61
C LYS A 347 7.37 13.25 34.08
N GLY A 348 6.41 13.05 34.99
CA GLY A 348 6.56 13.31 36.42
C GLY A 348 6.29 14.76 36.81
N GLU A 349 5.60 15.53 35.96
CA GLU A 349 5.17 16.89 36.26
C GLU A 349 3.89 16.82 37.11
N SER A 350 4.03 16.85 38.44
CA SER A 350 2.86 16.96 39.32
C SER A 350 2.21 18.33 39.17
N SER A 351 0.88 18.34 39.13
CA SER A 351 0.01 19.53 39.08
C SER A 351 0.02 20.40 40.35
N ASP A 352 1.00 20.23 41.25
CA ASP A 352 1.05 20.88 42.58
C ASP A 352 2.24 21.84 42.75
N THR A 353 2.93 22.22 41.66
CA THR A 353 3.74 23.44 41.68
C THR A 353 2.78 24.63 41.46
N PRO A 354 2.81 25.69 42.31
CA PRO A 354 2.24 26.98 41.94
C PRO A 354 2.80 27.36 40.57
N PRO A 355 2.11 28.18 39.76
CA PRO A 355 2.65 28.60 38.47
C PRO A 355 3.99 29.29 38.73
N GLU A 356 5.09 28.54 38.59
CA GLU A 356 6.31 29.13 38.13
C GLU A 356 5.91 29.71 36.79
N GLU A 357 5.96 31.05 36.77
CA GLU A 357 5.92 31.86 35.56
C GLU A 357 6.50 31.02 34.43
N PRO A 358 5.83 30.95 33.27
CA PRO A 358 6.41 30.25 32.14
C PRO A 358 7.81 30.81 31.98
N SER A 359 8.81 29.99 32.33
CA SER A 359 10.16 30.25 31.92
C SER A 359 10.01 30.53 30.45
N LYS A 360 10.42 31.73 30.05
CA LYS A 360 10.52 32.18 28.68
C LYS A 360 11.43 31.20 27.95
N VAL A 361 10.90 30.04 27.62
CA VAL A 361 10.99 29.46 26.31
C VAL A 361 9.93 30.29 25.58
N GLU A 362 10.23 31.54 25.23
CA GLU A 362 10.59 31.79 23.84
C GLU A 362 9.79 30.78 23.00
N ASP A 363 8.56 31.09 22.63
CA ASP A 363 8.34 32.08 21.59
C ASP A 363 9.64 32.35 20.79
N LYS A 364 10.30 31.27 20.35
CA LYS A 364 10.50 31.11 18.91
C LYS A 364 9.06 31.13 18.37
N LYS A 365 8.45 32.30 18.17
CA LYS A 365 8.83 33.13 17.02
C LYS A 365 9.27 32.16 15.94
N ILE A 366 8.28 31.52 15.33
CA ILE A 366 8.35 31.25 13.90
C ILE A 366 8.47 32.64 13.26
N GLU A 367 9.61 33.30 13.43
CA GLU A 367 9.98 34.54 12.74
C GLU A 367 11.19 34.32 11.82
N GLU A 368 11.73 33.11 11.74
CA GLU A 368 12.83 32.83 10.82
C GLU A 368 12.56 31.50 10.09
N GLU A 369 11.64 31.56 9.12
CA GLU A 369 11.83 31.08 7.72
C GLU A 369 10.55 30.94 6.88
N ASP A 370 9.34 31.13 7.44
CA ASP A 370 8.12 31.13 6.62
C ASP A 370 7.72 32.56 6.22
N LYS A 371 8.48 33.16 5.29
CA LYS A 371 7.98 34.22 4.40
C LYS A 371 6.97 33.60 3.44
N TRP A 372 5.77 33.31 3.92
CA TRP A 372 4.61 33.02 3.08
C TRP A 372 3.56 34.08 3.42
N ASP A 373 3.04 34.75 2.38
CA ASP A 373 2.21 35.96 2.46
C ASP A 373 1.26 35.94 3.67
N ASP A 374 1.60 36.73 4.68
CA ASP A 374 0.70 37.06 5.80
C ASP A 374 -0.67 37.51 5.28
N GLU A 375 -0.72 38.06 4.07
CA GLU A 375 -1.94 38.43 3.34
C GLU A 375 -2.85 37.24 2.98
N GLU A 376 -2.33 36.06 2.63
CA GLU A 376 -3.16 34.86 2.36
C GLU A 376 -3.77 34.30 3.64
N TRP A 377 -3.00 34.33 4.73
CA TRP A 377 -3.42 33.93 6.07
C TRP A 377 -4.50 34.85 6.64
N GLU A 378 -4.37 36.15 6.43
CA GLU A 378 -5.33 37.16 6.87
C GLU A 378 -6.56 37.28 5.97
N SER A 379 -6.56 36.70 4.77
CA SER A 379 -7.70 36.81 3.86
C SER A 379 -8.87 35.90 4.27
N LEU A 380 -8.60 34.68 4.75
CA LEU A 380 -9.63 33.68 5.04
C LEU A 380 -10.35 33.96 6.37
N GLU A 381 -11.64 34.31 6.32
CA GLU A 381 -12.45 34.59 7.53
C GLU A 381 -12.51 33.43 8.53
N THR A 382 -12.39 32.20 8.02
CA THR A 382 -12.40 30.98 8.83
C THR A 382 -11.11 30.79 9.62
N LEU A 383 -9.97 31.31 9.14
CA LEU A 383 -8.71 31.30 9.87
C LEU A 383 -8.67 32.43 10.92
N LYS A 384 -9.29 33.59 10.63
CA LYS A 384 -9.46 34.68 11.62
C LYS A 384 -10.20 34.22 12.87
N LYS A 385 -11.20 33.34 12.72
CA LYS A 385 -11.99 32.77 13.82
C LYS A 385 -11.25 31.68 14.62
N ILE A 386 -10.11 31.20 14.14
CA ILE A 386 -9.24 30.25 14.86
C ILE A 386 -8.26 30.98 15.79
N ARG A 387 -8.04 32.29 15.58
CA ARG A 387 -7.21 33.11 16.49
C ARG A 387 -7.99 33.35 17.79
N PRO A 388 -7.46 33.00 18.97
CA PRO A 388 -8.20 33.10 20.23
C PRO A 388 -8.50 34.56 20.58
N SER A 389 -9.71 34.85 21.04
CA SER A 389 -9.93 35.97 21.96
C SER A 389 -9.45 35.54 23.36
N GLU A 390 -8.72 36.42 24.06
CA GLU A 390 -8.13 36.18 25.39
C GLU A 390 -9.15 35.60 26.40
N GLU A 391 -10.42 35.95 26.27
CA GLU A 391 -11.50 35.50 27.17
C GLU A 391 -11.95 34.04 26.95
N VAL A 392 -11.74 33.45 25.77
CA VAL A 392 -12.20 32.08 25.45
C VAL A 392 -11.09 31.05 25.70
N ALA A 393 -9.83 31.44 25.52
CA ALA A 393 -8.67 30.64 25.94
C ALA A 393 -8.65 30.40 27.45
N ALA A 394 -9.11 31.38 28.24
CA ALA A 394 -9.23 31.28 29.70
C ALA A 394 -10.36 30.33 30.18
N LYS A 395 -11.37 30.03 29.35
CA LYS A 395 -12.55 29.24 29.76
C LYS A 395 -12.42 27.73 29.55
N MET A 396 -11.45 27.24 28.78
CA MET A 396 -11.38 25.83 28.33
C MET A 396 -10.14 25.04 28.80
N GLY A 397 -9.38 25.56 29.75
CA GLY A 397 -8.23 24.82 30.31
C GLY A 397 -7.08 24.58 29.32
N LYS A 398 -6.04 23.89 29.78
CA LYS A 398 -4.75 23.73 29.07
C LYS A 398 -4.93 23.15 27.66
N PRO A 399 -4.17 23.63 26.65
CA PRO A 399 -4.18 23.01 25.32
C PRO A 399 -3.73 21.54 25.44
N GLY A 400 -4.44 20.64 24.74
CA GLY A 400 -4.10 19.22 24.73
C GLY A 400 -2.72 18.96 24.11
N GLN A 401 -2.05 17.88 24.52
CA GLN A 401 -0.73 17.50 24.01
C GLN A 401 -0.73 17.26 22.50
N THR A 402 0.34 17.71 21.83
CA THR A 402 0.59 17.49 20.39
C THR A 402 1.70 16.47 20.11
N GLU A 403 2.35 15.96 21.16
CA GLU A 403 3.46 15.00 21.05
C GLU A 403 3.03 13.63 20.51
N ILE A 404 1.79 13.21 20.81
CA ILE A 404 1.20 11.97 20.27
C ILE A 404 0.25 12.36 19.14
N ASN A 405 0.77 12.43 17.92
CA ASN A 405 0.00 12.74 16.72
C ASN A 405 -0.24 11.51 15.82
N LEU A 406 -1.14 11.66 14.86
CA LEU A 406 -1.48 10.65 13.84
C LEU A 406 -0.75 10.85 12.50
N LYS A 407 0.29 11.68 12.46
CA LYS A 407 0.99 12.05 11.20
C LYS A 407 1.51 10.82 10.45
N ASN A 408 2.02 9.83 11.18
CA ASN A 408 2.60 8.61 10.61
C ASN A 408 1.58 7.48 10.42
N ASP A 409 0.35 7.63 10.91
CA ASP A 409 -0.67 6.58 10.92
C ASP A 409 -1.79 6.80 9.89
N LEU A 410 -1.89 8.01 9.31
CA LEU A 410 -2.90 8.41 8.33
C LEU A 410 -2.26 9.08 7.11
N SER A 411 -2.83 8.86 5.92
CA SER A 411 -2.39 9.56 4.70
C SER A 411 -2.73 11.05 4.74
N GLU A 412 -1.98 11.89 4.02
CA GLU A 412 -2.24 13.33 3.88
C GLU A 412 -3.70 13.63 3.49
N ARG A 413 -4.25 12.87 2.54
CA ARG A 413 -5.64 13.01 2.09
C ARG A 413 -6.63 12.73 3.21
N GLU A 414 -6.44 11.63 3.95
CA GLU A 414 -7.33 11.28 5.06
C GLU A 414 -7.27 12.32 6.19
N ARG A 415 -6.09 12.85 6.51
CA ARG A 415 -5.93 13.90 7.52
C ARG A 415 -6.65 15.19 7.10
N ALA A 416 -6.45 15.60 5.85
CA ALA A 416 -7.13 16.75 5.26
C ALA A 416 -8.65 16.59 5.20
N ASP A 417 -9.15 15.40 4.84
CA ASP A 417 -10.59 15.10 4.75
C ASP A 417 -11.26 15.11 6.13
N LEU A 418 -10.62 14.57 7.17
CA LEU A 418 -11.13 14.62 8.54
C LEU A 418 -11.20 16.04 9.07
N TYR A 419 -10.13 16.83 8.84
CA TYR A 419 -10.09 18.24 9.19
C TYR A 419 -11.16 19.04 8.43
N LYS A 420 -11.27 18.80 7.12
CA LYS A 420 -12.29 19.42 6.27
C LYS A 420 -13.69 19.09 6.75
N THR A 421 -13.96 17.85 7.14
CA THR A 421 -15.27 17.40 7.66
C THR A 421 -15.65 18.15 8.93
N TYR A 422 -14.68 18.37 9.83
CA TYR A 422 -14.90 19.12 11.06
C TYR A 422 -15.03 20.63 10.82
N LEU A 423 -14.18 21.23 9.98
CA LEU A 423 -14.26 22.64 9.58
C LEU A 423 -15.62 22.95 8.95
N LEU A 424 -16.03 22.10 8.03
CA LEU A 424 -17.34 22.16 7.42
C LEU A 424 -18.44 22.12 8.50
N TYR A 425 -18.36 21.20 9.47
CA TYR A 425 -19.30 21.18 10.60
C TYR A 425 -19.33 22.50 11.39
N CYS A 426 -18.18 23.12 11.66
CA CYS A 426 -18.09 24.45 12.30
C CYS A 426 -18.79 25.56 11.48
N LEU A 427 -18.76 25.47 10.14
CA LEU A 427 -19.40 26.45 9.25
C LEU A 427 -20.92 26.29 9.15
N THR A 428 -21.43 25.05 9.12
CA THR A 428 -22.88 24.80 8.94
C THR A 428 -23.67 24.75 10.25
N GLY A 429 -23.00 24.56 11.37
CA GLY A 429 -23.64 24.34 12.67
C GLY A 429 -24.31 22.97 12.78
N GLU A 430 -24.95 22.72 13.93
CA GLU A 430 -25.68 21.47 14.17
C GLU A 430 -27.10 21.59 13.62
N VAL A 431 -27.42 20.72 12.65
CA VAL A 431 -28.76 20.59 12.07
C VAL A 431 -29.54 19.57 12.89
N THR A 432 -30.30 20.03 13.88
CA THR A 432 -31.24 19.17 14.61
C THR A 432 -32.56 19.11 13.83
N ARG A 433 -32.97 17.90 13.44
CA ARG A 433 -34.32 17.64 12.90
C ARG A 433 -35.29 17.50 14.09
N ILE A 434 -36.26 18.39 14.17
CA ILE A 434 -37.37 18.29 15.13
C ILE A 434 -38.43 17.34 14.52
N PRO A 435 -39.23 16.60 15.32
CA PRO A 435 -40.41 15.92 14.79
C PRO A 435 -41.32 16.96 14.11
N PHE A 436 -41.81 16.68 12.90
CA PHE A 436 -42.42 17.58 11.89
C PHE A 436 -41.52 18.07 10.73
N GLY A 437 -40.26 17.63 10.64
CA GLY A 437 -39.45 17.82 9.43
C GLY A 437 -38.83 19.23 9.27
N ALA A 438 -38.99 20.10 10.26
CA ALA A 438 -38.25 21.35 10.35
C ALA A 438 -36.79 21.08 10.78
N GLN A 439 -35.84 21.65 10.04
CA GLN A 439 -34.42 21.67 10.37
C GLN A 439 -34.09 23.01 11.02
N ILE A 440 -33.58 22.99 12.26
CA ILE A 440 -33.01 24.18 12.90
C ILE A 440 -31.48 24.07 12.80
N THR A 441 -30.85 25.10 12.22
CA THR A 441 -29.40 25.32 12.29
C THR A 441 -29.12 26.21 13.50
N THR A 442 -28.44 25.68 14.51
CA THR A 442 -27.85 26.52 15.56
C THR A 442 -26.49 27.02 15.07
N LYS A 443 -26.32 28.35 14.95
CA LYS A 443 -24.99 28.95 14.76
C LYS A 443 -24.19 28.68 16.03
N LYS A 444 -23.04 28.03 15.91
CA LYS A 444 -22.22 27.60 17.04
C LYS A 444 -21.06 28.57 17.30
N ASP A 445 -20.71 28.67 18.58
CA ASP A 445 -19.76 29.61 19.15
C ASP A 445 -18.32 29.39 18.65
N ASP A 446 -17.51 30.46 18.70
CA ASP A 446 -16.07 30.49 18.35
C ASP A 446 -15.23 29.39 19.04
N SER A 447 -15.74 28.80 20.12
CA SER A 447 -15.15 27.66 20.82
C SER A 447 -14.94 26.41 19.93
N GLU A 448 -15.72 26.20 18.87
CA GLU A 448 -15.54 25.05 17.98
C GLU A 448 -14.34 25.23 17.04
N TYR A 449 -13.95 26.47 16.72
CA TYR A 449 -12.74 26.76 15.94
C TYR A 449 -11.45 26.52 16.74
N LEU A 450 -11.51 26.65 18.08
CA LEU A 450 -10.41 26.25 18.96
C LEU A 450 -10.24 24.73 19.00
N LEU A 451 -11.34 23.98 19.03
CA LEU A 451 -11.33 22.52 18.92
C LEU A 451 -10.78 22.06 17.55
N LEU A 452 -11.07 22.80 16.49
CA LEU A 452 -10.51 22.55 15.16
C LEU A 452 -8.97 22.72 15.17
N ASN A 453 -8.42 23.72 15.86
CA ASN A 453 -6.97 23.88 15.99
C ASN A 453 -6.34 22.70 16.75
N GLN A 454 -6.95 22.28 17.86
CA GLN A 454 -6.51 21.09 18.61
C GLN A 454 -6.57 19.82 17.74
N LEU A 455 -7.60 19.68 16.91
CA LEU A 455 -7.70 18.58 15.95
C LEU A 455 -6.57 18.62 14.92
N GLY A 456 -6.21 19.80 14.41
CA GLY A 456 -5.06 19.99 13.52
C GLY A 456 -3.76 19.48 14.16
N GLY A 457 -3.54 19.81 15.43
CA GLY A 457 -2.40 19.31 16.22
C GLY A 457 -2.39 17.79 16.40
N ILE A 458 -3.55 17.17 16.69
CA ILE A 458 -3.66 15.71 16.88
C ILE A 458 -3.49 14.95 15.56
N LEU A 459 -4.04 15.48 14.47
CA LEU A 459 -3.83 14.94 13.12
C LEU A 459 -2.38 15.16 12.63
N GLY A 460 -1.62 16.04 13.28
CA GLY A 460 -0.26 16.40 12.88
C GLY A 460 -0.23 17.13 11.54
N LEU A 461 -1.28 17.91 11.25
CA LEU A 461 -1.33 18.76 10.07
C LEU A 461 -0.42 19.97 10.27
N THR A 462 0.31 20.32 9.22
CA THR A 462 1.11 21.53 9.17
C THR A 462 0.24 22.74 8.90
N VAL A 463 0.75 23.91 9.29
CA VAL A 463 0.19 25.23 9.04
C VAL A 463 -0.16 25.42 7.54
N LYS A 464 0.69 24.93 6.62
CA LYS A 464 0.46 24.95 5.16
C LYS A 464 -0.71 24.06 4.72
N GLU A 465 -0.77 22.83 5.20
CA GLU A 465 -1.88 21.91 4.89
C GLU A 465 -3.23 22.45 5.41
N ILE A 466 -3.24 23.07 6.59
CA ILE A 466 -4.45 23.69 7.15
C ILE A 466 -4.95 24.82 6.25
N VAL A 467 -4.07 25.74 5.84
CA VAL A 467 -4.44 26.84 4.92
C VAL A 467 -4.97 26.30 3.61
N GLU A 468 -4.34 25.27 3.05
CA GLU A 468 -4.80 24.67 1.81
C GLU A 468 -6.21 24.08 1.94
N VAL A 469 -6.54 23.44 3.08
CA VAL A 469 -7.91 22.95 3.33
C VAL A 469 -8.90 24.10 3.42
N HIS A 470 -8.58 25.15 4.18
CA HIS A 470 -9.43 26.34 4.29
C HIS A 470 -9.61 27.04 2.93
N ARG A 471 -8.54 27.20 2.15
CA ARG A 471 -8.53 27.77 0.80
C ARG A 471 -9.37 26.93 -0.15
N SER A 472 -9.16 25.61 -0.21
CA SER A 472 -9.90 24.72 -1.11
C SER A 472 -11.41 24.73 -0.80
N LEU A 473 -11.78 24.88 0.47
CA LEU A 473 -13.18 24.99 0.87
C LEU A 473 -13.78 26.34 0.47
N ALA A 474 -13.04 27.43 0.66
CA ALA A 474 -13.40 28.76 0.21
C ALA A 474 -13.58 28.80 -1.32
N GLU A 475 -12.66 28.21 -2.08
CA GLU A 475 -12.75 28.08 -3.54
C GLU A 475 -13.99 27.28 -3.98
N GLN A 476 -14.32 26.18 -3.29
CA GLN A 476 -15.50 25.38 -3.59
C GLN A 476 -16.81 26.15 -3.32
N ALA A 477 -16.90 26.84 -2.19
CA ALA A 477 -18.05 27.67 -1.85
C ALA A 477 -18.23 28.82 -2.86
N PHE A 478 -17.12 29.50 -3.19
CA PHE A 478 -17.11 30.56 -4.19
C PHE A 478 -17.50 30.03 -5.58
N ARG A 479 -16.97 28.88 -6.01
CA ARG A 479 -17.31 28.26 -7.30
C ARG A 479 -18.79 27.93 -7.41
N GLN A 480 -19.39 27.32 -6.39
CA GLN A 480 -20.81 26.96 -6.41
C GLN A 480 -21.70 28.20 -6.52
N GLN A 481 -21.40 29.26 -5.78
CA GLN A 481 -22.17 30.51 -5.83
C GLN A 481 -21.91 31.29 -7.14
N ALA A 482 -20.67 31.29 -7.63
CA ALA A 482 -20.29 31.92 -8.89
C ALA A 482 -20.93 31.22 -10.09
N GLU A 483 -21.06 29.88 -10.09
CA GLU A 483 -21.76 29.13 -11.14
C GLU A 483 -23.25 29.50 -11.22
N VAL A 484 -23.89 29.82 -10.08
CA VAL A 484 -25.28 30.31 -10.03
C VAL A 484 -25.40 31.72 -10.61
N ILE A 485 -24.48 32.62 -10.25
CA ILE A 485 -24.48 34.01 -10.75
C ILE A 485 -24.14 34.08 -12.23
N LEU A 486 -23.26 33.20 -12.72
CA LEU A 486 -22.79 33.15 -14.11
C LEU A 486 -23.60 32.16 -14.97
N ALA A 487 -24.83 31.81 -14.59
CA ALA A 487 -25.66 30.83 -15.30
C ALA A 487 -25.82 31.14 -16.80
N ASP A 488 -25.88 32.43 -17.18
CA ASP A 488 -26.05 32.86 -18.59
C ASP A 488 -24.72 33.09 -19.34
N GLY A 489 -23.57 32.84 -18.71
CA GLY A 489 -22.25 32.96 -19.35
C GLY A 489 -21.74 34.38 -19.64
N GLN A 490 -22.53 35.42 -19.34
CA GLN A 490 -22.14 36.82 -19.55
C GLN A 490 -21.56 37.46 -18.28
N LEU A 491 -20.39 38.08 -18.40
CA LEU A 491 -19.74 38.93 -17.41
C LEU A 491 -20.27 40.38 -17.56
N THR A 492 -21.40 40.69 -16.94
CA THR A 492 -21.87 42.07 -16.84
C THR A 492 -21.22 42.79 -15.65
N LYS A 493 -21.10 44.12 -15.72
CA LYS A 493 -20.51 44.94 -14.64
C LYS A 493 -21.16 44.67 -13.27
N ALA A 494 -22.48 44.48 -13.24
CA ALA A 494 -23.22 44.14 -12.02
C ALA A 494 -22.87 42.75 -11.45
N ARG A 495 -22.59 41.75 -12.31
CA ARG A 495 -22.17 40.41 -11.87
C ARG A 495 -20.74 40.41 -11.34
N ILE A 496 -19.87 41.23 -11.92
CA ILE A 496 -18.50 41.42 -11.41
C ILE A 496 -18.55 42.06 -10.02
N GLU A 497 -19.44 43.02 -9.78
CA GLU A 497 -19.65 43.60 -8.45
C GLU A 497 -20.18 42.56 -7.44
N GLN A 498 -21.17 41.74 -7.82
CA GLN A 498 -21.66 40.64 -6.98
C GLN A 498 -20.59 39.57 -6.69
N LEU A 499 -19.77 39.23 -7.68
CA LEU A 499 -18.65 38.30 -7.50
C LEU A 499 -17.56 38.89 -6.59
N ASN A 500 -17.29 40.18 -6.68
CA ASN A 500 -16.35 40.87 -5.79
C ASN A 500 -16.88 40.96 -4.35
N GLU A 501 -18.19 41.14 -4.17
CA GLU A 501 -18.82 41.10 -2.84
C GLU A 501 -18.77 39.70 -2.24
N LEU A 502 -19.07 38.66 -3.03
CA LEU A 502 -18.91 37.27 -2.60
C LEU A 502 -17.46 36.90 -2.30
N GLN A 503 -16.51 37.40 -3.09
CA GLN A 503 -15.10 37.19 -2.84
C GLN A 503 -14.71 37.75 -1.45
N LYS A 504 -15.19 38.96 -1.12
CA LYS A 504 -14.95 39.58 0.19
C LYS A 504 -15.62 38.80 1.33
N GLN A 505 -16.83 38.27 1.13
CA GLN A 505 -17.54 37.47 2.14
C GLN A 505 -16.89 36.10 2.40
N VAL A 506 -16.28 35.49 1.37
CA VAL A 506 -15.61 34.19 1.50
C VAL A 506 -14.14 34.36 1.95
N GLY A 507 -13.55 35.54 1.73
CA GLY A 507 -12.17 35.82 2.09
C GLY A 507 -11.14 35.16 1.17
N LEU A 508 -11.51 34.92 -0.10
CA LEU A 508 -10.63 34.26 -1.07
C LEU A 508 -9.69 35.29 -1.73
N PRO A 509 -8.39 34.98 -1.90
CA PRO A 509 -7.48 35.90 -2.59
C PRO A 509 -7.92 36.18 -4.04
N PRO A 510 -7.68 37.39 -4.56
CA PRO A 510 -8.21 37.83 -5.86
C PRO A 510 -7.73 36.99 -7.04
N GLU A 511 -6.51 36.45 -6.97
CA GLU A 511 -5.95 35.61 -8.03
C GLU A 511 -6.74 34.31 -8.22
N TYR A 512 -7.09 33.65 -7.11
CA TYR A 512 -7.86 32.40 -7.12
C TYR A 512 -9.32 32.64 -7.52
N ALA A 513 -9.94 33.72 -7.02
CA ALA A 513 -11.28 34.10 -7.44
C ALA A 513 -11.35 34.36 -8.95
N GLN A 514 -10.38 35.09 -9.50
CA GLN A 514 -10.29 35.33 -10.95
C GLN A 514 -10.04 34.05 -11.74
N LYS A 515 -9.21 33.13 -11.24
CA LYS A 515 -8.99 31.81 -11.87
C LYS A 515 -10.28 30.99 -11.91
N VAL A 516 -11.06 30.98 -10.82
CA VAL A 516 -12.37 30.30 -10.77
C VAL A 516 -13.36 30.94 -11.74
N ILE A 517 -13.45 32.27 -11.77
CA ILE A 517 -14.32 33.00 -12.71
C ILE A 517 -13.92 32.67 -14.15
N LYS A 518 -12.63 32.75 -14.49
CA LYS A 518 -12.10 32.38 -15.82
C LYS A 518 -12.51 30.94 -16.18
N ASN A 519 -12.28 29.97 -15.29
CA ASN A 519 -12.66 28.57 -15.54
C ASN A 519 -14.17 28.36 -15.72
N ILE A 520 -15.01 29.03 -14.94
CA ILE A 520 -16.47 28.95 -15.09
C ILE A 520 -16.90 29.58 -16.43
N THR A 521 -16.37 30.76 -16.75
CA THR A 521 -16.69 31.47 -18.00
C THR A 521 -16.23 30.69 -19.23
N THR A 522 -15.02 30.14 -19.25
CA THR A 522 -14.55 29.30 -20.37
C THR A 522 -15.40 28.05 -20.52
N THR A 523 -15.76 27.38 -19.41
CA THR A 523 -16.62 26.18 -19.45
C THR A 523 -18.02 26.49 -19.98
N LYS A 524 -18.62 27.61 -19.54
CA LYS A 524 -19.97 28.03 -19.97
C LYS A 524 -19.97 28.59 -21.40
N MET A 525 -18.95 29.35 -21.78
CA MET A 525 -18.76 29.83 -23.15
C MET A 525 -18.53 28.67 -24.12
N ALA A 526 -17.74 27.66 -23.76
CA ALA A 526 -17.60 26.43 -24.53
C ALA A 526 -18.95 25.73 -24.74
N ALA A 527 -19.74 25.54 -23.68
CA ALA A 527 -21.08 24.95 -23.78
C ALA A 527 -22.02 25.79 -24.68
N ALA A 528 -21.97 27.12 -24.58
CA ALA A 528 -22.75 28.01 -25.45
C ALA A 528 -22.33 27.89 -26.92
N LEU A 529 -21.02 27.86 -27.21
CA LEU A 529 -20.47 27.68 -28.56
C LEU A 529 -20.88 26.31 -29.14
N GLU A 530 -20.80 25.23 -28.37
CA GLU A 530 -21.25 23.90 -28.80
C GLU A 530 -22.73 23.89 -29.18
N THR A 531 -23.59 24.53 -28.37
CA THR A 531 -25.02 24.63 -28.71
C THR A 531 -25.30 25.47 -29.95
N ALA A 532 -24.53 26.54 -30.18
CA ALA A 532 -24.66 27.39 -31.35
C ALA A 532 -24.18 26.69 -32.64
N ILE A 533 -23.12 25.88 -32.56
CA ILE A 533 -22.63 25.03 -33.67
C ILE A 533 -23.65 23.94 -34.01
N ASN A 534 -24.21 23.27 -33.00
CA ASN A 534 -25.22 22.23 -33.22
C ASN A 534 -26.51 22.80 -33.84
N ARG A 535 -26.86 24.05 -33.52
CA ARG A 535 -28.01 24.76 -34.11
C ARG A 535 -27.73 25.40 -35.47
N GLY A 536 -26.51 25.31 -35.99
CA GLY A 536 -26.13 25.86 -37.30
C GLY A 536 -26.19 27.39 -37.37
N ARG A 537 -26.08 28.08 -36.23
CA ARG A 537 -26.15 29.56 -36.15
C ARG A 537 -24.80 30.25 -36.20
N LEU A 538 -23.71 29.49 -36.29
CA LEU A 538 -22.34 30.00 -36.35
C LEU A 538 -21.76 29.73 -37.74
N ASN A 539 -21.55 30.80 -38.51
CA ASN A 539 -20.89 30.76 -39.81
C ASN A 539 -19.38 31.06 -39.65
N MET A 540 -18.56 30.63 -40.61
CA MET A 540 -17.09 30.84 -40.62
C MET A 540 -16.68 32.30 -40.34
N LYS A 541 -17.47 33.26 -40.81
CA LYS A 541 -17.26 34.69 -40.57
C LYS A 541 -17.38 35.07 -39.09
N GLN A 542 -18.37 34.53 -38.39
CA GLN A 542 -18.56 34.75 -36.95
C GLN A 542 -17.50 34.02 -36.11
N ILE A 543 -16.95 32.92 -36.62
CA ILE A 543 -15.83 32.21 -35.97
C ILE A 543 -14.53 33.03 -36.11
N ARG A 544 -14.29 33.68 -37.26
CA ARG A 544 -13.19 34.64 -37.44
C ARG A 544 -13.36 35.86 -36.52
N GLU A 545 -14.57 36.44 -36.42
CA GLU A 545 -14.86 37.57 -35.50
C GLU A 545 -14.61 37.21 -34.03
N LEU A 546 -14.98 35.99 -33.61
CA LEU A 546 -14.74 35.54 -32.24
C LEU A 546 -13.25 35.24 -31.97
N LYS A 547 -12.49 34.84 -33.00
CA LYS A 547 -11.03 34.64 -32.91
C LYS A 547 -10.29 35.98 -32.85
N GLU A 548 -10.75 36.99 -33.60
CA GLU A 548 -10.28 38.38 -33.48
C GLU A 548 -10.56 38.97 -32.09
N ALA A 549 -11.66 38.56 -31.44
CA ALA A 549 -11.96 38.89 -30.05
C ALA A 549 -11.06 38.16 -29.01
N SER A 550 -9.98 37.48 -29.45
CA SER A 550 -8.99 36.80 -28.60
C SER A 550 -9.56 35.64 -27.75
N ILE A 551 -10.55 34.92 -28.28
CA ILE A 551 -11.10 33.71 -27.65
C ILE A 551 -10.36 32.48 -28.19
N ASP A 552 -9.78 31.68 -27.30
CA ASP A 552 -9.03 30.47 -27.65
C ASP A 552 -9.94 29.30 -28.05
N PHE A 553 -10.39 29.28 -29.30
CA PHE A 553 -11.23 28.23 -29.90
C PHE A 553 -10.64 26.82 -29.77
N ASN A 554 -9.32 26.71 -29.78
CA ASN A 554 -8.59 25.45 -29.78
C ASN A 554 -8.79 24.64 -28.50
N SER A 555 -8.89 25.32 -27.35
CA SER A 555 -9.13 24.69 -26.05
C SER A 555 -10.63 24.52 -25.74
N MET A 556 -11.49 25.32 -26.38
CA MET A 556 -12.92 25.41 -26.03
C MET A 556 -13.82 24.48 -26.86
N ILE A 557 -13.37 23.98 -28.00
CA ILE A 557 -14.17 23.14 -28.91
C ILE A 557 -13.43 21.85 -29.25
N SER A 558 -14.11 20.71 -29.09
CA SER A 558 -13.56 19.39 -29.42
C SER A 558 -13.18 19.27 -30.91
N GLU A 559 -12.15 18.48 -31.21
CA GLU A 559 -11.66 18.23 -32.57
C GLU A 559 -12.78 17.76 -33.52
N LYS A 560 -13.66 16.87 -33.04
CA LYS A 560 -14.83 16.36 -33.79
C LYS A 560 -15.83 17.45 -34.17
N LEU A 561 -16.06 18.43 -33.30
CA LEU A 561 -16.97 19.54 -33.57
C LEU A 561 -16.35 20.52 -34.57
N ARG A 562 -15.03 20.72 -34.52
CA ARG A 562 -14.28 21.51 -35.52
C ARG A 562 -14.32 20.85 -36.90
N GLU A 563 -14.15 19.53 -36.98
CA GLU A 563 -14.27 18.76 -38.22
C GLU A 563 -15.68 18.85 -38.82
N ASN A 564 -16.73 18.75 -37.99
CA ASN A 564 -18.11 18.93 -38.45
C ASN A 564 -18.40 20.34 -38.95
N LEU A 565 -17.81 21.36 -38.34
CA LEU A 565 -17.94 22.75 -38.73
C LEU A 565 -17.25 23.02 -40.08
N HIS A 566 -16.05 22.44 -40.26
CA HIS A 566 -15.35 22.45 -41.55
C HIS A 566 -16.19 21.75 -42.63
N LYS A 567 -16.74 20.56 -42.34
CA LYS A 567 -17.60 19.82 -43.28
C LYS A 567 -18.80 20.65 -43.72
N LYS A 568 -19.53 21.24 -42.77
CA LYS A 568 -20.70 22.09 -43.06
C LYS A 568 -20.35 23.35 -43.86
N THR A 569 -19.23 24.00 -43.52
CA THR A 569 -18.77 25.21 -44.22
C THR A 569 -18.41 24.90 -45.68
N VAL A 570 -17.72 23.77 -45.90
CA VAL A 570 -17.37 23.30 -47.25
C VAL A 570 -18.62 22.87 -48.04
N ASP A 571 -19.57 22.18 -47.40
CA ASP A 571 -20.86 21.86 -48.01
C ASP A 571 -21.63 23.12 -48.45
N GLU A 572 -21.58 24.20 -47.68
CA GLU A 572 -22.21 25.49 -48.02
C GLU A 572 -21.51 26.18 -49.20
N ILE A 573 -20.17 26.16 -49.25
CA ILE A 573 -19.38 26.70 -50.37
C ILE A 573 -19.72 25.99 -51.68
N PHE A 574 -19.80 24.65 -51.66
CA PHE A 574 -20.17 23.85 -52.83
C PHE A 574 -21.64 24.00 -53.26
N SER A 575 -22.51 24.60 -52.43
CA SER A 575 -23.93 24.80 -52.70
C SER A 575 -24.29 26.27 -52.97
N SER A 576 -23.28 27.13 -53.19
CA SER A 576 -23.46 28.58 -53.31
C SER A 576 -23.92 29.05 -54.69
N GLY A 577 -23.91 28.20 -55.72
CA GLY A 577 -24.36 28.51 -57.09
C GLY A 577 -23.40 29.35 -57.92
N THR A 578 -22.24 29.71 -57.38
CA THR A 578 -21.32 30.71 -57.95
C THR A 578 -20.26 30.11 -58.88
N GLY A 579 -19.93 28.83 -58.73
CA GLY A 579 -18.95 28.14 -59.58
C GLY A 579 -17.50 28.61 -59.43
N GLU A 580 -17.18 29.27 -58.32
CA GLU A 580 -15.82 29.67 -57.94
C GLU A 580 -15.40 28.88 -56.70
N PHE A 581 -14.34 28.10 -56.85
CA PHE A 581 -13.71 27.34 -55.78
C PHE A 581 -12.31 27.93 -55.57
N ASP A 582 -12.14 28.69 -54.50
CA ASP A 582 -10.84 29.24 -54.12
C ASP A 582 -10.04 28.21 -53.33
N GLU A 583 -9.10 27.56 -54.00
CA GLU A 583 -8.24 26.52 -53.44
C GLU A 583 -7.48 27.01 -52.19
N GLU A 584 -7.01 28.26 -52.19
CA GLU A 584 -6.29 28.85 -51.05
C GLU A 584 -7.19 29.08 -49.82
N GLU A 585 -8.46 29.47 -50.02
CA GLU A 585 -9.35 29.70 -48.88
C GLU A 585 -9.79 28.37 -48.26
N VAL A 586 -10.08 27.37 -49.09
CA VAL A 586 -10.59 26.07 -48.64
C VAL A 586 -9.50 25.15 -48.09
N TYR A 587 -8.32 25.13 -48.69
CA TYR A 587 -7.24 24.22 -48.26
C TYR A 587 -6.26 24.80 -47.27
N GLU A 588 -6.12 26.13 -47.20
CA GLU A 588 -5.15 26.77 -46.32
C GLU A 588 -5.84 27.61 -45.25
N LYS A 589 -6.67 28.59 -45.62
CA LYS A 589 -7.23 29.53 -44.64
C LYS A 589 -8.23 28.87 -43.68
N ILE A 590 -9.16 28.06 -44.16
CA ILE A 590 -10.18 27.40 -43.31
C ILE A 590 -9.55 26.35 -42.36
N PRO A 591 -8.64 25.47 -42.81
CA PRO A 591 -7.97 24.52 -41.91
C PRO A 591 -7.05 25.21 -40.90
N ILE A 592 -6.34 26.27 -41.29
CA ILE A 592 -5.52 27.07 -40.36
C ILE A 592 -6.41 27.80 -39.34
N ASP A 593 -7.57 28.29 -39.76
CA ASP A 593 -8.49 28.99 -38.88
C ASP A 593 -9.12 28.09 -37.82
N LEU A 594 -9.42 26.84 -38.18
CA LEU A 594 -10.02 25.84 -37.30
C LEU A 594 -8.98 24.92 -36.61
N ASN A 595 -7.69 25.10 -36.91
CA ASN A 595 -6.60 24.24 -36.46
C ASN A 595 -6.85 22.75 -36.79
N ILE A 596 -7.33 22.57 -38.02
CA ILE A 596 -7.45 21.37 -38.86
C ILE A 596 -6.12 20.69 -39.19
N ASN A 597 -5.93 19.37 -39.05
CA ASN A 597 -4.87 18.74 -39.85
C ASN A 597 -5.22 18.92 -41.35
N ALA A 598 -4.38 19.66 -42.08
CA ALA A 598 -4.58 20.02 -43.48
C ALA A 598 -4.77 18.79 -44.40
N GLU A 599 -4.15 17.65 -44.07
CA GLU A 599 -4.31 16.41 -44.84
C GLU A 599 -5.68 15.76 -44.65
N LYS A 600 -6.19 15.76 -43.41
CA LYS A 600 -7.54 15.26 -43.11
C LYS A 600 -8.61 16.18 -43.69
N ALA A 601 -8.39 17.49 -43.59
CA ALA A 601 -9.25 18.50 -44.20
C ALA A 601 -9.36 18.30 -45.73
N LYS A 602 -8.22 18.10 -46.41
CA LYS A 602 -8.18 17.76 -47.85
C LYS A 602 -8.95 16.47 -48.16
N GLY A 603 -8.75 15.41 -47.37
CA GLY A 603 -9.48 14.15 -47.52
C GLY A 603 -11.01 14.33 -47.42
N VAL A 604 -11.48 15.06 -46.41
CA VAL A 604 -12.91 15.35 -46.21
C VAL A 604 -13.49 16.20 -47.35
N VAL A 605 -12.75 17.19 -47.84
CA VAL A 605 -13.14 18.02 -49.00
C VAL A 605 -13.26 17.16 -50.26
N HIS A 606 -12.32 16.25 -50.51
CA HIS A 606 -12.36 15.37 -51.67
C HIS A 606 -13.50 14.35 -51.62
N GLU A 607 -13.80 13.77 -50.45
CA GLU A 607 -14.96 12.88 -50.26
C GLU A 607 -16.27 13.62 -50.49
N LEU A 608 -16.42 14.83 -49.94
CA LEU A 608 -17.60 15.67 -50.14
C LEU A 608 -17.77 16.05 -51.61
N ALA A 609 -16.71 16.55 -52.26
CA ALA A 609 -16.73 16.91 -53.68
C ALA A 609 -17.12 15.72 -54.56
N ARG A 610 -16.56 14.52 -54.33
CA ARG A 610 -16.91 13.31 -55.10
C ARG A 610 -18.38 12.90 -54.92
N SER A 611 -18.89 12.98 -53.69
CA SER A 611 -20.30 12.68 -53.40
C SER A 611 -21.26 13.72 -53.99
N ARG A 612 -20.83 14.97 -54.10
CA ARG A 612 -21.63 16.07 -54.63
C ARG A 612 -21.61 16.12 -56.15
N LEU A 613 -20.49 15.79 -56.81
CA LEU A 613 -20.39 15.73 -58.28
C LEU A 613 -21.52 14.88 -58.90
N SER A 614 -21.73 13.67 -58.40
CA SER A 614 -22.80 12.80 -58.89
C SER A 614 -24.20 13.33 -58.56
N ASN A 615 -24.40 13.87 -57.36
CA ASN A 615 -25.69 14.40 -56.93
C ASN A 615 -26.07 15.69 -57.65
N SER A 616 -25.13 16.60 -57.91
CA SER A 616 -25.35 17.83 -58.67
C SER A 616 -25.68 17.53 -60.13
N LEU A 617 -25.09 16.49 -60.74
CA LEU A 617 -25.49 16.05 -62.08
C LEU A 617 -26.93 15.53 -62.10
N ILE A 618 -27.31 14.70 -61.12
CA ILE A 618 -28.69 14.20 -60.98
C ILE A 618 -29.68 15.36 -60.78
N GLN A 619 -29.31 16.35 -59.96
CA GLN A 619 -30.13 17.55 -59.73
C GLN A 619 -30.24 18.43 -60.97
N ALA A 620 -29.16 18.62 -61.73
CA ALA A 620 -29.18 19.36 -62.98
C ALA A 620 -30.10 18.71 -64.02
N VAL A 621 -30.04 17.38 -64.17
CA VAL A 621 -30.95 16.62 -65.06
C VAL A 621 -32.41 16.70 -64.57
N ALA A 622 -32.65 16.57 -63.26
CA ALA A 622 -33.99 16.71 -62.70
C ALA A 622 -34.59 18.11 -62.95
N LEU A 623 -33.78 19.17 -62.79
CA LEU A 623 -34.18 20.55 -63.05
C LEU A 623 -34.36 20.84 -64.54
N LEU A 624 -33.60 20.17 -65.42
CA LEU A 624 -33.79 20.21 -66.87
C LEU A 624 -35.16 19.64 -67.26
N ARG A 625 -35.54 18.49 -66.69
CA ARG A 625 -36.87 17.89 -66.88
C ARG A 625 -38.00 18.79 -66.37
N GLN A 626 -37.73 19.60 -65.34
CA GLN A 626 -38.66 20.62 -64.82
C GLN A 626 -38.63 21.95 -65.58
N ARG A 627 -37.84 22.08 -66.66
CA ARG A 627 -37.65 23.30 -67.47
C ARG A 627 -37.12 24.53 -66.73
N ASN A 628 -36.52 24.37 -65.55
CA ASN A 628 -35.96 25.48 -64.78
C ASN A 628 -34.53 25.81 -65.23
N GLN A 629 -34.40 26.67 -66.24
CA GLN A 629 -33.11 27.01 -66.86
C GLN A 629 -32.10 27.68 -65.91
N GLN A 630 -32.57 28.53 -64.98
CA GLN A 630 -31.69 29.22 -64.03
C GLN A 630 -31.13 28.25 -62.96
N GLY A 631 -31.98 27.35 -62.44
CA GLY A 631 -31.57 26.33 -61.48
C GLY A 631 -30.63 25.28 -62.09
N VAL A 632 -30.76 25.00 -63.39
CA VAL A 632 -29.82 24.16 -64.14
C VAL A 632 -28.43 24.84 -64.17
N VAL A 633 -28.35 26.14 -64.45
CA VAL A 633 -27.07 26.87 -64.54
C VAL A 633 -26.37 26.98 -63.19
N SER A 634 -27.11 27.24 -62.10
CA SER A 634 -26.53 27.27 -60.75
C SER A 634 -25.97 25.91 -60.35
N THR A 635 -26.73 24.83 -60.60
CA THR A 635 -26.30 23.47 -60.28
C THR A 635 -25.14 23.00 -61.18
N LEU A 636 -25.07 23.45 -62.43
CA LEU A 636 -23.93 23.20 -63.33
C LEU A 636 -22.70 24.01 -62.91
N ASN A 637 -22.86 25.22 -62.37
CA ASN A 637 -21.76 25.97 -61.77
C ASN A 637 -21.27 25.29 -60.48
N ASP A 638 -22.17 24.75 -59.66
CA ASP A 638 -21.81 23.95 -58.48
C ASP A 638 -21.08 22.65 -58.87
N LEU A 639 -21.48 22.01 -59.97
CA LEU A 639 -20.78 20.88 -60.55
C LEU A 639 -19.34 21.25 -60.98
N LEU A 640 -19.17 22.41 -61.60
CA LEU A 640 -17.85 22.92 -62.00
C LEU A 640 -16.97 23.32 -60.79
N ALA A 641 -17.56 23.84 -59.71
CA ALA A 641 -16.83 24.09 -58.46
C ALA A 641 -16.36 22.77 -57.82
N CYS A 642 -17.20 21.73 -57.85
CA CYS A 642 -16.83 20.41 -57.34
C CYS A 642 -15.76 19.72 -58.21
N ASP A 643 -15.76 19.90 -59.54
CA ASP A 643 -14.75 19.33 -60.43
C ASP A 643 -13.40 20.04 -60.31
N LYS A 644 -13.38 21.35 -60.04
CA LYS A 644 -12.14 22.06 -59.72
C LYS A 644 -11.48 21.50 -58.45
N ALA A 645 -12.27 21.12 -57.44
CA ALA A 645 -11.77 20.54 -56.19
C ALA A 645 -11.31 19.06 -56.31
N VAL A 646 -11.89 18.31 -57.25
CA VAL A 646 -11.49 16.92 -57.59
C VAL A 646 -11.62 16.72 -59.10
N PRO A 647 -10.53 16.84 -59.89
CA PRO A 647 -10.60 16.59 -61.33
C PRO A 647 -10.98 15.12 -61.57
N SER A 648 -12.17 14.90 -62.12
CA SER A 648 -12.76 13.56 -62.27
C SER A 648 -12.81 13.10 -63.74
N GLU A 649 -12.90 11.78 -63.94
CA GLU A 649 -13.22 11.12 -65.21
C GLU A 649 -14.63 11.53 -65.71
N PRO A 650 -14.91 11.46 -67.02
CA PRO A 650 -16.20 11.87 -67.59
C PRO A 650 -17.38 11.15 -66.93
N LEU A 651 -18.41 11.91 -66.54
CA LEU A 651 -19.58 11.36 -65.88
C LEU A 651 -20.44 10.59 -66.88
N THR A 652 -20.69 9.32 -66.61
CA THR A 652 -21.55 8.48 -67.45
C THR A 652 -23.03 8.68 -67.07
N TRP A 653 -23.84 9.19 -68.00
CA TRP A 653 -25.29 9.26 -67.88
C TRP A 653 -25.96 8.37 -68.93
N GLU A 654 -27.07 7.73 -68.57
CA GLU A 654 -27.75 6.76 -69.43
C GLU A 654 -28.36 7.38 -70.69
N VAL A 655 -28.69 8.68 -70.68
CA VAL A 655 -29.29 9.40 -71.81
C VAL A 655 -28.36 10.51 -72.32
N PRO A 656 -27.66 10.31 -73.46
CA PRO A 656 -26.73 11.31 -73.98
C PRO A 656 -27.40 12.58 -74.52
N GLU A 657 -28.69 12.52 -74.88
CA GLU A 657 -29.46 13.67 -75.36
C GLU A 657 -29.72 14.69 -74.23
N GLU A 658 -29.99 14.23 -73.01
CA GLU A 658 -30.19 15.12 -71.85
C GLU A 658 -28.90 15.88 -71.49
N LEU A 659 -27.74 15.27 -71.72
CA LEU A 659 -26.43 15.92 -71.52
C LEU A 659 -26.17 17.00 -72.58
N ALA A 660 -26.57 16.76 -73.84
CA ALA A 660 -26.49 17.72 -74.92
C ALA A 660 -27.42 18.92 -74.69
N ASP A 661 -28.62 18.70 -74.16
CA ASP A 661 -29.56 19.76 -73.79
C ASP A 661 -29.05 20.60 -72.61
N LEU A 662 -28.44 19.99 -71.60
CA LEU A 662 -27.77 20.68 -70.49
C LEU A 662 -26.64 21.60 -71.01
N TYR A 663 -25.80 21.08 -71.92
CA TYR A 663 -24.72 21.84 -72.55
C TYR A 663 -25.25 23.02 -73.36
N THR A 664 -26.35 22.82 -74.11
CA THR A 664 -26.98 23.87 -74.92
C THR A 664 -27.57 24.99 -74.06
N ILE A 665 -28.23 24.65 -72.95
CA ILE A 665 -28.78 25.65 -72.01
C ILE A 665 -27.65 26.43 -71.33
N TYR A 666 -26.55 25.77 -70.98
CA TYR A 666 -25.38 26.43 -70.39
C TYR A 666 -24.68 27.34 -71.42
N MET A 667 -24.52 26.90 -72.68
CA MET A 667 -23.98 27.72 -73.78
C MET A 667 -24.83 28.96 -74.11
N LYS A 668 -26.16 28.88 -73.95
CA LYS A 668 -27.07 30.02 -74.18
C LYS A 668 -26.85 31.17 -73.18
N ASN A 669 -26.28 30.89 -72.01
CA ASN A 669 -26.06 31.88 -70.95
C ASN A 669 -24.66 32.53 -70.96
N ASN A 670 -23.88 32.34 -72.04
CA ASN A 670 -22.54 32.92 -72.26
C ASN A 670 -21.54 32.80 -71.07
N PRO A 671 -21.25 31.58 -70.57
CA PRO A 671 -20.22 31.38 -69.55
C PRO A 671 -18.80 31.50 -70.13
N ALA A 672 -17.81 31.67 -69.25
CA ALA A 672 -16.39 31.77 -69.63
C ALA A 672 -15.94 30.56 -70.46
N PRO A 673 -15.10 30.74 -71.51
CA PRO A 673 -14.74 29.68 -72.45
C PRO A 673 -14.05 28.49 -71.76
N GLU A 674 -13.30 28.74 -70.70
CA GLU A 674 -12.66 27.71 -69.88
C GLU A 674 -13.67 26.81 -69.14
N LYS A 675 -14.76 27.41 -68.63
CA LYS A 675 -15.86 26.68 -67.96
C LYS A 675 -16.66 25.84 -68.95
N LEU A 676 -16.79 26.31 -70.20
CA LEU A 676 -17.45 25.58 -71.28
C LEU A 676 -16.65 24.36 -71.75
N CYS A 677 -15.35 24.53 -72.00
CA CYS A 677 -14.48 23.43 -72.41
C CYS A 677 -14.38 22.36 -71.32
N ARG A 678 -14.36 22.77 -70.04
CA ARG A 678 -14.33 21.82 -68.93
C ARG A 678 -15.66 21.10 -68.74
N LEU A 679 -16.79 21.79 -68.88
CA LEU A 679 -18.11 21.15 -68.85
C LEU A 679 -18.28 20.16 -70.01
N GLN A 680 -17.79 20.49 -71.20
CA GLN A 680 -17.80 19.61 -72.37
C GLN A 680 -17.02 18.31 -72.10
N TYR A 681 -15.85 18.42 -71.48
CA TYR A 681 -15.04 17.28 -71.07
C TYR A 681 -15.76 16.41 -70.03
N LEU A 682 -16.41 17.03 -69.04
CA LEU A 682 -17.11 16.33 -67.95
C LEU A 682 -18.37 15.60 -68.40
N LEU A 683 -19.09 16.15 -69.37
CA LEU A 683 -20.29 15.53 -69.96
C LEU A 683 -19.96 14.51 -71.06
N GLY A 684 -18.68 14.35 -71.43
CA GLY A 684 -18.24 13.36 -72.42
C GLY A 684 -18.73 13.63 -73.85
N ILE A 685 -18.98 14.90 -74.20
CA ILE A 685 -19.51 15.31 -75.51
C ILE A 685 -18.35 15.45 -76.50
N SER A 686 -18.43 14.78 -77.66
CA SER A 686 -17.39 14.84 -78.69
C SER A 686 -17.30 16.23 -79.34
N ASP A 687 -16.09 16.63 -79.75
CA ASP A 687 -15.85 17.95 -80.38
C ASP A 687 -16.73 18.20 -81.63
N SER A 688 -17.14 17.13 -82.33
CA SER A 688 -18.04 17.20 -83.49
C SER A 688 -19.50 17.49 -83.12
N THR A 689 -19.96 17.08 -81.92
CA THR A 689 -21.34 17.33 -81.46
C THR A 689 -21.45 18.69 -80.77
N ALA A 690 -20.41 19.14 -80.07
CA ALA A 690 -20.34 20.49 -79.52
C ALA A 690 -20.31 21.57 -80.62
N THR A 691 -19.60 21.31 -81.73
CA THR A 691 -19.58 22.22 -82.90
C THR A 691 -20.92 22.28 -83.64
N ALA A 692 -21.60 21.14 -83.82
CA ALA A 692 -22.96 21.11 -84.41
C ALA A 692 -24.03 21.81 -83.54
N LEU A 693 -23.90 21.74 -82.21
CA LEU A 693 -24.73 22.48 -81.26
C LEU A 693 -24.41 23.98 -81.24
N GLY A 694 -23.16 24.35 -81.56
CA GLY A 694 -22.74 25.73 -81.79
C GLY A 694 -23.33 26.32 -83.07
N GLU A 695 -23.35 25.55 -84.16
CA GLU A 695 -23.92 25.98 -85.46
C GLU A 695 -25.46 26.11 -85.43
N THR A 696 -26.15 25.34 -84.58
CA THR A 696 -27.61 25.48 -84.36
C THR A 696 -27.98 26.69 -83.49
N LYS A 697 -27.01 27.40 -82.91
CA LYS A 697 -27.23 28.71 -82.25
C LYS A 697 -27.72 29.78 -83.24
N ASP A 698 -27.41 29.62 -84.53
CA ASP A 698 -27.76 30.59 -85.57
C ASP A 698 -29.05 30.26 -86.36
N SER A 699 -29.70 29.11 -86.17
CA SER A 699 -30.82 28.69 -87.04
C SER A 699 -32.21 28.54 -86.40
N VAL A 700 -32.41 28.85 -85.11
CA VAL A 700 -33.76 28.78 -84.49
C VAL A 700 -34.08 30.02 -83.64
N PHE A 701 -34.33 31.15 -84.32
CA PHE A 701 -35.16 32.24 -83.80
C PHE A 701 -36.49 32.25 -84.55
N SER A 702 -37.51 31.60 -83.98
CA SER A 702 -38.94 31.91 -84.11
C SER A 702 -39.73 30.67 -83.72
N VAL A 703 -40.36 30.68 -82.54
CA VAL A 703 -41.80 30.41 -82.35
C VAL A 703 -42.16 30.78 -80.90
N GLY A 704 -43.08 31.75 -80.77
CA GLY A 704 -44.22 31.69 -79.87
C GLY A 704 -43.96 31.71 -78.36
N ALA A 705 -43.89 32.90 -77.79
CA ALA A 705 -44.41 33.13 -76.45
C ALA A 705 -45.94 32.96 -76.50
N GLU A 706 -46.45 31.82 -76.02
CA GLU A 706 -47.84 31.71 -75.59
C GLU A 706 -47.85 31.48 -74.07
N GLU A 707 -48.22 32.57 -73.39
CA GLU A 707 -48.68 32.55 -72.02
C GLU A 707 -50.00 31.76 -71.95
N GLU A 708 -49.99 30.59 -71.32
CA GLU A 708 -51.22 30.03 -70.75
C GLU A 708 -51.14 30.05 -69.23
N LYS A 709 -51.78 31.09 -68.67
CA LYS A 709 -52.23 31.13 -67.28
C LYS A 709 -53.18 29.96 -67.05
N PHE A 710 -52.79 29.00 -66.21
CA PHE A 710 -53.77 28.18 -65.50
C PHE A 710 -54.03 28.79 -64.13
N VAL A 711 -55.30 29.15 -63.92
CA VAL A 711 -55.88 29.62 -62.66
C VAL A 711 -56.42 28.40 -61.92
N PHE A 712 -55.85 28.18 -60.73
CA PHE A 712 -56.11 27.17 -59.69
C PHE A 712 -55.76 25.70 -59.99
#